data_AF-R7QCK7-F1
#
_entry.id   AF-R7QCK7-F1
#
_cell.length_a   1.000
_cell.length_b   1.000
_cell.length_c   1.000
_cell.angle_alpha   90.00
_cell.angle_beta   90.00
_cell.angle_gamma   90.00
#
_symmetry.space_group_name_H-M   'P 1'
#
loop_
_entity.id
_entity.type
_entity.pdbx_description
1 polymer ?
#
loop_
_entity_poly.entity_id
_entity_poly.type
_entity_poly.pdbx_seq_one_letter_code
_entity_poly.pdbx_strand_id
1 'polypeptide(L)'
;MTLTHPNTTHQSRNERPHRVLVIGGGVVGITSAIGLREAGFDVTVVAEHYENITSNVAGALWEWPPAVCGQHGDPRSLSSSKHWCMVSYDKFKELHSTYGEGECGVYLQDVFFYFRFSVDKCCFNLEKMNELKDKVDGFARGMHIVPEGVDPQFVENNIKDCYKHMAPMVDTDKYMPWLQQQARDKGCILLQERIDSHVLLEEDTLRKRYKADAIVVSPGLGAIDIVGDTHMYPLRGALVWVKQPNGAARAAHCISHEEGSSSEQDIVFIVPRGKDHVVLGGLAQPNQWDRDLSLDDPIVDQMYKGCLDLLPALRPLELDPKENVRTGLYPFTSTNVLLERIPSTNVVLNYGHGGAGVTLSWGCAEKVVSLVQEMFHDTPHVDNISQKLDASRPTTFLLHDMLPFRAQIEKIRFMKHNLVLISSRRGVAKVPAHEFIHFDLIRVVDSYALKPLVATVSEILSSCALRPDKCRIATNDEYSILLSGQVRDALGIPGAGSHCMLPFFDKNATKKAIGQNGPVRIPNYVVFSPEKFRSDPDGYVREVMDTVGHKLFIKPVVGAGSEKTWRLDGSVQLLQWCEANACSDSIFEIDERIAGELFNTSVVRVDGRSSLFFAMRHNRPNDEYLQGHQLGNIIVPPTDALYAKLEEFSEAVLYQLRDYCEDYGVFNIDFFLESGTAQPVLMEVAARAAGGAVGKVIEECSGVALEETSLLMQMGHKTPLHKFKSTEMRRYAAYSIHPPKAGVVKRMQIPKLDSTISSVSWRAVPGKRLSAPTSMRDIALVLVISNTDMKSLARDFERINSEEYVIVE
;
A
#
# COMPACT_ATOMS: atom_id res chain seq x y z
N MET A 1 -16.55 42.89 55.19
CA MET A 1 -17.11 41.67 54.57
C MET A 1 -16.80 41.74 53.10
N THR A 2 -16.01 40.79 52.63
CA THR A 2 -15.24 40.80 51.39
C THR A 2 -16.05 40.19 50.24
N LEU A 3 -16.12 40.90 49.11
CA LEU A 3 -16.60 40.41 47.82
C LEU A 3 -15.41 39.80 47.07
N THR A 4 -15.50 38.53 46.70
CA THR A 4 -14.50 37.83 45.87
C THR A 4 -14.99 37.73 44.42
N HIS A 5 -14.23 38.34 43.51
CA HIS A 5 -14.36 38.18 42.06
C HIS A 5 -13.90 36.78 41.61
N PRO A 6 -14.51 36.19 40.55
CA PRO A 6 -14.04 34.95 39.96
C PRO A 6 -12.79 35.19 39.10
N ASN A 7 -11.77 34.35 39.32
CA ASN A 7 -10.51 34.31 38.58
C ASN A 7 -10.75 34.06 37.08
N THR A 8 -10.59 35.09 36.26
CA THR A 8 -10.28 34.94 34.83
C THR A 8 -8.82 34.53 34.70
N THR A 9 -8.57 33.28 34.30
CA THR A 9 -7.27 32.83 33.81
C THR A 9 -6.89 33.64 32.56
N HIS A 10 -5.88 34.49 32.70
CA HIS A 10 -5.20 35.11 31.58
C HIS A 10 -4.52 34.03 30.73
N GLN A 11 -5.13 33.63 29.60
CA GLN A 11 -4.38 33.01 28.50
C GLN A 11 -3.46 34.07 27.87
N SER A 12 -2.19 33.72 27.70
CA SER A 12 -1.17 34.54 27.05
C SER A 12 -1.55 34.84 25.60
N ARG A 13 -2.00 36.06 25.32
CA ARG A 13 -2.42 36.57 24.00
C ARG A 13 -1.26 36.80 22.98
N ASN A 14 -0.12 36.10 23.10
CA ASN A 14 1.08 36.40 22.30
C ASN A 14 1.65 35.25 21.48
N GLU A 15 0.99 34.09 21.38
CA GLU A 15 1.43 33.04 20.47
C GLU A 15 0.69 33.16 19.13
N ARG A 16 1.48 33.21 18.04
CA ARG A 16 0.93 33.18 16.67
C ARG A 16 0.08 31.91 16.52
N PRO A 17 -1.08 31.95 15.84
CA PRO A 17 -1.82 30.73 15.54
C PRO A 17 -0.93 29.75 14.76
N HIS A 18 -1.01 28.47 15.13
CA HIS A 18 -0.30 27.42 14.41
C HIS A 18 -0.81 27.31 12.97
N ARG A 19 0.11 27.09 12.04
CA ARG A 19 -0.19 27.00 10.61
C ARG A 19 -0.31 25.55 10.15
N VAL A 20 -1.33 25.24 9.37
CA VAL A 20 -1.58 23.91 8.81
C VAL A 20 -1.68 23.99 7.29
N LEU A 21 -0.89 23.15 6.62
CA LEU A 21 -0.98 22.91 5.19
C LEU A 21 -1.95 21.75 4.95
N VAL A 22 -3.00 21.95 4.14
CA VAL A 22 -3.87 20.87 3.66
C VAL A 22 -3.54 20.62 2.19
N ILE A 23 -3.15 19.41 1.84
CA ILE A 23 -2.88 19.00 0.46
C ILE A 23 -4.12 18.27 -0.07
N GLY A 24 -4.86 18.90 -0.98
CA GLY A 24 -6.07 18.34 -1.61
C GLY A 24 -7.27 19.28 -1.53
N GLY A 25 -7.86 19.58 -2.69
CA GLY A 25 -8.99 20.51 -2.85
C GLY A 25 -10.37 19.83 -2.93
N GLY A 26 -10.43 18.50 -2.74
CA GLY A 26 -11.68 17.75 -2.70
C GLY A 26 -12.46 17.96 -1.41
N VAL A 27 -13.69 17.43 -1.37
CA VAL A 27 -14.62 17.60 -0.23
C VAL A 27 -13.97 17.33 1.13
N VAL A 28 -13.18 16.25 1.23
CA VAL A 28 -12.47 15.85 2.46
C VAL A 28 -11.42 16.88 2.88
N GLY A 29 -10.66 17.42 1.92
CA GLY A 29 -9.64 18.42 2.20
C GLY A 29 -10.24 19.76 2.61
N ILE A 30 -11.30 20.20 1.92
CA ILE A 30 -11.96 21.49 2.22
C ILE A 30 -12.72 21.43 3.56
N THR A 31 -13.44 20.34 3.88
CA THR A 31 -14.07 20.21 5.20
C THR A 31 -13.03 20.17 6.32
N SER A 32 -11.91 19.47 6.13
CA SER A 32 -10.79 19.46 7.08
C SER A 32 -10.22 20.87 7.28
N ALA A 33 -10.05 21.64 6.20
CA ALA A 33 -9.57 23.01 6.26
C ALA A 33 -10.52 23.92 7.06
N ILE A 34 -11.83 23.80 6.83
CA ILE A 34 -12.86 24.54 7.57
C ILE A 34 -12.81 24.18 9.06
N GLY A 35 -12.82 22.89 9.40
CA GLY A 35 -12.75 22.44 10.80
C GLY A 35 -11.50 22.95 11.52
N LEU A 36 -10.34 22.93 10.85
CA LEU A 36 -9.09 23.48 11.38
C LEU A 36 -9.15 24.99 11.59
N ARG A 37 -9.75 25.76 10.66
CA ARG A 37 -9.97 27.21 10.86
C ARG A 37 -10.87 27.48 12.06
N GLU A 38 -11.95 26.73 12.20
CA GLU A 38 -12.89 26.87 13.32
C GLU A 38 -12.23 26.53 14.67
N ALA A 39 -11.26 25.61 14.66
CA ALA A 39 -10.43 25.26 15.81
C ALA A 39 -9.30 26.27 16.11
N GLY A 40 -9.15 27.33 15.31
CA GLY A 40 -8.20 28.43 15.56
C GLY A 40 -6.85 28.32 14.83
N PHE A 41 -6.69 27.39 13.89
CA PHE A 41 -5.47 27.25 13.09
C PHE A 41 -5.47 28.18 11.87
N ASP A 42 -4.29 28.61 11.41
CA ASP A 42 -4.09 29.26 10.11
C ASP A 42 -3.93 28.21 9.01
N VAL A 43 -4.83 28.21 8.01
CA VAL A 43 -4.91 27.10 7.04
C VAL A 43 -4.60 27.57 5.62
N THR A 44 -3.67 26.88 4.97
CA THR A 44 -3.44 26.96 3.53
C THR A 44 -3.80 25.63 2.88
N VAL A 45 -4.70 25.64 1.91
CA VAL A 45 -5.03 24.50 1.07
C VAL A 45 -4.25 24.61 -0.24
N VAL A 46 -3.59 23.52 -0.64
CA VAL A 46 -2.88 23.40 -1.92
C VAL A 46 -3.48 22.24 -2.69
N ALA A 47 -3.86 22.48 -3.95
CA ALA A 47 -4.38 21.45 -4.84
C ALA A 47 -4.07 21.77 -6.30
N GLU A 48 -3.84 20.75 -7.12
CA GLU A 48 -3.62 20.91 -8.56
C GLU A 48 -4.88 21.46 -9.26
N HIS A 49 -6.05 20.99 -8.81
CA HIS A 49 -7.37 21.38 -9.33
C HIS A 49 -8.38 21.57 -8.18
N TYR A 50 -9.28 22.54 -8.34
CA TYR A 50 -10.45 22.78 -7.48
C TYR A 50 -11.78 22.58 -8.20
N GLU A 51 -11.73 22.37 -9.51
CA GLU A 51 -12.88 22.12 -10.39
C GLU A 51 -12.61 20.83 -11.18
N ASN A 52 -13.68 20.17 -11.64
CA ASN A 52 -13.58 18.90 -12.39
C ASN A 52 -12.81 17.80 -11.61
N ILE A 53 -13.00 17.77 -10.29
CA ILE A 53 -12.35 16.83 -9.38
C ILE A 53 -13.29 15.66 -9.04
N THR A 54 -12.75 14.59 -8.42
CA THR A 54 -13.55 13.41 -8.03
C THR A 54 -14.81 13.76 -7.23
N SER A 55 -14.76 14.82 -6.41
CA SER A 55 -15.92 15.27 -5.65
C SER A 55 -17.09 15.75 -6.52
N ASN A 56 -16.85 16.29 -7.72
CA ASN A 56 -17.92 16.71 -8.65
C ASN A 56 -18.63 15.54 -9.32
N VAL A 57 -18.02 14.35 -9.33
CA VAL A 57 -18.59 13.16 -9.97
C VAL A 57 -19.32 12.26 -8.96
N ALA A 58 -19.24 12.57 -7.67
CA ALA A 58 -19.73 11.67 -6.63
C ALA A 58 -21.25 11.45 -6.68
N GLY A 59 -21.65 10.19 -6.42
CA GLY A 59 -23.03 9.81 -6.15
C GLY A 59 -23.64 10.52 -4.93
N ALA A 60 -22.80 11.00 -4.01
CA ALA A 60 -23.10 12.00 -2.97
C ALA A 60 -24.46 11.82 -2.25
N LEU A 61 -24.85 10.55 -2.07
CA LEU A 61 -25.93 10.09 -1.22
C LEU A 61 -25.29 9.69 0.10
N TRP A 62 -25.77 10.24 1.20
CA TRP A 62 -25.35 9.80 2.52
C TRP A 62 -25.82 8.36 2.76
N GLU A 63 -24.92 7.51 3.24
CA GLU A 63 -25.20 6.11 3.54
C GLU A 63 -24.54 5.67 4.85
N TRP A 64 -25.23 4.82 5.60
CA TRP A 64 -24.65 4.16 6.76
C TRP A 64 -23.62 3.11 6.34
N PRO A 65 -22.37 3.15 6.86
CA PRO A 65 -21.36 2.16 6.55
C PRO A 65 -21.74 0.75 7.02
N PRO A 66 -21.38 -0.30 6.24
CA PRO A 66 -20.66 -0.22 4.97
C PRO A 66 -21.56 0.25 3.82
N ALA A 67 -21.10 1.24 3.05
CA ALA A 67 -21.86 1.82 1.94
C ALA A 67 -21.94 0.87 0.73
N VAL A 68 -22.95 1.03 -0.12
CA VAL A 68 -23.18 0.20 -1.33
C VAL A 68 -21.97 0.20 -2.26
N CYS A 69 -21.24 1.32 -2.31
CA CYS A 69 -20.03 1.51 -3.11
C CYS A 69 -18.78 1.72 -2.24
N GLY A 70 -18.53 0.87 -1.23
CA GLY A 70 -17.33 0.95 -0.41
C GLY A 70 -16.85 -0.41 0.10
N GLN A 71 -15.54 -0.64 0.09
CA GLN A 71 -14.93 -1.77 0.81
C GLN A 71 -14.69 -1.37 2.27
N HIS A 72 -15.13 -2.21 3.21
CA HIS A 72 -14.93 -2.04 4.66
C HIS A 72 -14.33 -3.34 5.22
N GLY A 73 -13.05 -3.59 4.96
CA GLY A 73 -12.37 -4.85 5.28
C GLY A 73 -11.92 -5.02 6.74
N ASP A 74 -11.90 -3.95 7.55
CA ASP A 74 -11.41 -3.96 8.95
C ASP A 74 -12.50 -3.44 9.91
N PRO A 75 -12.86 -4.20 10.96
CA PRO A 75 -13.84 -3.78 11.97
C PRO A 75 -13.55 -2.44 12.65
N ARG A 76 -12.27 -2.07 12.88
CA ARG A 76 -11.93 -0.76 13.50
C ARG A 76 -12.22 0.39 12.54
N SER A 77 -11.84 0.25 11.27
CA SER A 77 -12.21 1.23 10.25
C SER A 77 -13.73 1.37 10.10
N LEU A 78 -14.47 0.26 10.19
CA LEU A 78 -15.92 0.29 10.07
C LEU A 78 -16.56 1.03 11.25
N SER A 79 -16.10 0.81 12.49
CA SER A 79 -16.62 1.53 13.66
C SER A 79 -16.34 3.03 13.59
N SER A 80 -15.13 3.44 13.20
CA SER A 80 -14.79 4.85 12.97
C SER A 80 -15.65 5.46 11.87
N SER A 81 -15.85 4.75 10.75
CA SER A 81 -16.69 5.23 9.64
C SER A 81 -18.15 5.43 10.06
N LYS A 82 -18.71 4.52 10.88
CA LYS A 82 -20.07 4.65 11.44
C LYS A 82 -20.20 5.88 12.34
N HIS A 83 -19.15 6.24 13.07
CA HIS A 83 -19.14 7.48 13.84
C HIS A 83 -19.06 8.71 12.92
N TRP A 84 -18.08 8.73 12.00
CA TRP A 84 -17.87 9.86 11.10
C TRP A 84 -19.06 10.15 10.19
N CYS A 85 -19.79 9.12 9.76
CA CYS A 85 -20.97 9.31 8.92
C CYS A 85 -22.09 10.02 9.70
N MET A 86 -22.29 9.74 11.00
CA MET A 86 -23.33 10.40 11.79
C MET A 86 -22.99 11.84 12.09
N VAL A 87 -21.72 12.13 12.41
CA VAL A 87 -21.25 13.52 12.53
C VAL A 87 -21.57 14.29 11.25
N SER A 88 -21.33 13.66 10.10
CA SER A 88 -21.65 14.26 8.80
C SER A 88 -23.15 14.36 8.55
N TYR A 89 -23.96 13.37 8.97
CA TYR A 89 -25.42 13.39 8.87
C TYR A 89 -26.00 14.62 9.57
N ASP A 90 -25.60 14.81 10.83
CA ASP A 90 -26.06 15.93 11.66
C ASP A 90 -25.58 17.26 11.09
N LYS A 91 -24.32 17.33 10.61
CA LYS A 91 -23.80 18.53 9.98
C LYS A 91 -24.54 18.88 8.69
N PHE A 92 -24.87 17.90 7.84
CA PHE A 92 -25.66 18.16 6.63
C PHE A 92 -27.08 18.63 6.95
N LYS A 93 -27.70 18.13 8.02
CA LYS A 93 -28.99 18.64 8.50
C LYS A 93 -28.89 20.09 8.95
N GLU A 94 -27.84 20.45 9.69
CA GLU A 94 -27.54 21.82 10.10
C GLU A 94 -27.37 22.74 8.88
N LEU A 95 -26.55 22.33 7.90
CA LEU A 95 -26.30 23.10 6.69
C LEU A 95 -27.58 23.32 5.88
N HIS A 96 -28.37 22.26 5.68
CA HIS A 96 -29.65 22.36 5.00
C HIS A 96 -30.61 23.31 5.73
N SER A 97 -30.71 23.20 7.05
CA SER A 97 -31.58 24.08 7.85
C SER A 97 -31.12 25.54 7.86
N THR A 98 -29.81 25.80 7.71
CA THR A 98 -29.23 27.14 7.84
C THR A 98 -29.23 27.88 6.51
N TYR A 99 -28.83 27.22 5.43
CA TYR A 99 -28.60 27.85 4.12
C TYR A 99 -29.64 27.42 3.06
N GLY A 100 -30.30 26.29 3.28
CA GLY A 100 -31.24 25.71 2.32
C GLY A 100 -30.57 25.09 1.09
N GLU A 101 -31.35 24.27 0.38
CA GLU A 101 -30.90 23.52 -0.80
C GLU A 101 -30.44 24.41 -1.97
N GLY A 102 -30.99 25.62 -2.09
CA GLY A 102 -30.69 26.54 -3.19
C GLY A 102 -29.30 27.16 -3.08
N GLU A 103 -28.81 27.37 -1.85
CA GLU A 103 -27.53 28.00 -1.59
C GLU A 103 -26.42 26.95 -1.45
N CYS A 104 -26.56 26.01 -0.51
CA CYS A 104 -25.50 25.05 -0.22
C CYS A 104 -25.57 23.78 -1.07
N GLY A 105 -26.69 23.49 -1.76
CA GLY A 105 -26.84 22.27 -2.55
C GLY A 105 -27.07 21.00 -1.71
N VAL A 106 -27.27 21.11 -0.40
CA VAL A 106 -27.63 19.98 0.49
C VAL A 106 -29.15 19.90 0.63
N TYR A 107 -29.71 18.70 0.43
CA TYR A 107 -31.14 18.42 0.57
C TYR A 107 -31.37 17.13 1.35
N LEU A 108 -32.51 17.05 2.03
CA LEU A 108 -32.93 15.88 2.80
C LEU A 108 -34.13 15.25 2.12
N GLN A 109 -34.00 13.99 1.69
CA GLN A 109 -35.08 13.24 1.06
C GLN A 109 -35.09 11.79 1.55
N ASP A 110 -36.22 11.12 1.37
CA ASP A 110 -36.29 9.68 1.59
C ASP A 110 -35.37 8.97 0.59
N VAL A 111 -34.61 8.00 1.10
CA VAL A 111 -33.92 6.98 0.32
C VAL A 111 -34.56 5.63 0.58
N PHE A 112 -34.78 4.87 -0.49
CA PHE A 112 -35.30 3.51 -0.45
C PHE A 112 -34.19 2.53 -0.82
N PHE A 113 -33.94 1.58 0.09
CA PHE A 113 -33.07 0.44 -0.16
C PHE A 113 -33.92 -0.79 -0.43
N TYR A 114 -33.72 -1.42 -1.59
CA TYR A 114 -34.44 -2.61 -1.99
C TYR A 114 -33.53 -3.84 -1.97
N PHE A 115 -34.08 -4.96 -1.53
CA PHE A 115 -33.35 -6.23 -1.40
C PHE A 115 -34.07 -7.31 -2.18
N ARG A 116 -33.31 -8.13 -2.92
CA ARG A 116 -33.86 -9.29 -3.65
C ARG A 116 -34.11 -10.51 -2.76
N PHE A 117 -33.77 -10.39 -1.48
CA PHE A 117 -34.04 -11.37 -0.44
C PHE A 117 -34.58 -10.65 0.81
N SER A 118 -35.26 -11.40 1.68
CA SER A 118 -35.65 -10.89 3.00
C SER A 118 -34.40 -10.54 3.82
N VAL A 119 -34.32 -9.32 4.34
CA VAL A 119 -33.16 -8.84 5.13
C VAL A 119 -32.89 -9.77 6.33
N ASP A 120 -33.92 -10.42 6.89
CA ASP A 120 -33.78 -11.36 8.01
C ASP A 120 -32.95 -12.62 7.64
N LYS A 121 -32.76 -12.90 6.36
CA LYS A 121 -31.94 -14.03 5.86
C LYS A 121 -30.46 -13.69 5.72
N CYS A 122 -30.07 -12.43 5.90
CA CYS A 122 -28.69 -11.98 5.79
C CYS A 122 -28.29 -11.26 7.09
N CYS A 123 -27.50 -11.93 7.94
CA CYS A 123 -27.07 -11.39 9.24
C CYS A 123 -26.44 -10.01 9.10
N PHE A 124 -25.58 -9.81 8.11
CA PHE A 124 -24.91 -8.54 7.83
C PHE A 124 -25.89 -7.40 7.54
N ASN A 125 -26.86 -7.59 6.63
CA ASN A 125 -27.84 -6.56 6.32
C ASN A 125 -28.80 -6.30 7.48
N LEU A 126 -29.18 -7.35 8.22
CA LEU A 126 -30.02 -7.23 9.40
C LEU A 126 -29.34 -6.44 10.52
N GLU A 127 -28.07 -6.73 10.81
CA GLU A 127 -27.26 -6.01 11.78
C GLU A 127 -27.10 -4.54 11.38
N LYS A 128 -26.69 -4.29 10.13
CA LYS A 128 -26.56 -2.93 9.57
C LYS A 128 -27.85 -2.13 9.74
N MET A 129 -28.99 -2.71 9.35
CA MET A 129 -30.29 -2.07 9.45
C MET A 129 -30.70 -1.83 10.92
N ASN A 130 -30.47 -2.79 11.81
CA ASN A 130 -30.80 -2.64 13.23
C ASN A 130 -29.94 -1.61 13.94
N GLU A 131 -28.67 -1.44 13.53
CA GLU A 131 -27.85 -0.35 14.01
C GLU A 131 -28.36 1.01 13.51
N LEU A 132 -28.78 1.07 12.25
CA LEU A 132 -29.18 2.30 11.57
C LEU A 132 -30.52 2.85 12.06
N LYS A 133 -31.53 1.98 12.21
CA LYS A 133 -32.94 2.37 12.38
C LYS A 133 -33.21 3.39 13.48
N ASP A 134 -32.44 3.34 14.56
CA ASP A 134 -32.63 4.20 15.75
C ASP A 134 -31.76 5.48 15.68
N LYS A 135 -31.00 5.67 14.59
CA LYS A 135 -30.07 6.80 14.39
C LYS A 135 -30.50 7.77 13.30
N VAL A 136 -31.48 7.42 12.46
CA VAL A 136 -31.92 8.22 11.32
C VAL A 136 -33.40 8.54 11.37
N ASP A 137 -33.76 9.67 10.78
CA ASP A 137 -35.16 10.09 10.71
C ASP A 137 -35.93 9.29 9.68
N GLY A 138 -37.23 9.07 9.92
CA GLY A 138 -38.15 8.51 8.93
C GLY A 138 -37.94 7.03 8.60
N PHE A 139 -37.25 6.26 9.46
CA PHE A 139 -37.03 4.84 9.23
C PHE A 139 -38.34 4.05 9.17
N ALA A 140 -38.52 3.27 8.11
CA ALA A 140 -39.60 2.29 8.00
C ALA A 140 -39.15 1.08 7.17
N ARG A 141 -39.72 -0.10 7.43
CA ARG A 141 -39.41 -1.35 6.71
C ARG A 141 -40.68 -2.06 6.28
N GLY A 142 -40.65 -2.66 5.11
CA GLY A 142 -41.65 -3.58 4.59
C GLY A 142 -42.12 -3.20 3.20
N MET A 143 -42.64 -4.17 2.45
CA MET A 143 -43.05 -3.96 1.05
C MET A 143 -44.14 -2.90 0.87
N HIS A 144 -44.93 -2.62 1.91
CA HIS A 144 -45.97 -1.59 1.89
C HIS A 144 -45.43 -0.15 1.79
N ILE A 145 -44.13 0.07 2.01
CA ILE A 145 -43.51 1.40 1.92
C ILE A 145 -43.00 1.71 0.50
N VAL A 146 -42.96 0.72 -0.39
CA VAL A 146 -42.46 0.89 -1.76
C VAL A 146 -43.30 1.97 -2.46
N PRO A 147 -42.69 3.03 -3.00
CA PRO A 147 -43.44 4.11 -3.64
C PRO A 147 -44.20 3.64 -4.87
N GLU A 148 -45.40 4.19 -5.11
CA GLU A 148 -46.24 3.87 -6.27
C GLU A 148 -45.56 4.12 -7.63
N GLY A 149 -44.53 4.98 -7.66
CA GLY A 149 -43.76 5.27 -8.87
C GLY A 149 -42.82 4.14 -9.32
N VAL A 150 -42.49 3.19 -8.44
CA VAL A 150 -41.63 2.04 -8.75
C VAL A 150 -42.42 0.98 -9.52
N ASP A 151 -41.83 0.42 -10.56
CA ASP A 151 -42.53 -0.55 -11.42
C ASP A 151 -43.02 -1.79 -10.64
N PRO A 152 -44.34 -2.07 -10.61
CA PRO A 152 -44.88 -3.19 -9.84
C PRO A 152 -44.38 -4.56 -10.31
N GLN A 153 -44.14 -4.73 -11.62
CA GLN A 153 -43.68 -5.97 -12.20
C GLN A 153 -42.19 -6.20 -11.84
N PHE A 154 -41.39 -5.14 -11.84
CA PHE A 154 -40.02 -5.17 -11.34
C PHE A 154 -39.98 -5.58 -9.87
N VAL A 155 -40.85 -5.01 -9.04
CA VAL A 155 -40.94 -5.33 -7.60
C VAL A 155 -41.33 -6.79 -7.39
N GLU A 156 -42.37 -7.28 -8.05
CA GLU A 156 -42.84 -8.67 -7.93
C GLU A 156 -41.72 -9.68 -8.28
N ASN A 157 -41.02 -9.41 -9.37
CA ASN A 157 -39.98 -10.29 -9.89
C ASN A 157 -38.69 -10.24 -9.06
N ASN A 158 -38.29 -9.04 -8.61
CA ASN A 158 -36.92 -8.82 -8.13
C ASN A 158 -36.83 -8.44 -6.65
N ILE A 159 -37.84 -7.83 -6.03
CA ILE A 159 -37.73 -7.26 -4.68
C ILE A 159 -38.51 -8.08 -3.67
N LYS A 160 -37.86 -8.42 -2.55
CA LYS A 160 -38.44 -9.21 -1.44
C LYS A 160 -38.42 -8.48 -0.10
N ASP A 161 -37.68 -7.39 0.02
CA ASP A 161 -37.67 -6.53 1.19
C ASP A 161 -37.31 -5.09 0.82
N CYS A 162 -37.69 -4.16 1.69
CA CYS A 162 -37.39 -2.74 1.54
C CYS A 162 -37.33 -2.07 2.90
N TYR A 163 -36.34 -1.20 3.11
CA TYR A 163 -36.44 -0.16 4.13
C TYR A 163 -36.17 1.21 3.53
N LYS A 164 -36.72 2.23 4.17
CA LYS A 164 -36.46 3.63 3.85
C LYS A 164 -35.97 4.38 5.07
N HIS A 165 -35.28 5.48 4.86
CA HIS A 165 -35.06 6.54 5.85
C HIS A 165 -34.78 7.86 5.14
N MET A 166 -34.78 8.96 5.89
CA MET A 166 -34.34 10.26 5.38
C MET A 166 -32.81 10.30 5.33
N ALA A 167 -32.24 10.73 4.20
CA ALA A 167 -30.81 10.87 4.00
C ALA A 167 -30.44 12.24 3.41
N PRO A 168 -29.31 12.82 3.84
CA PRO A 168 -28.67 13.89 3.11
C PRO A 168 -28.25 13.45 1.72
N MET A 169 -28.50 14.32 0.76
CA MET A 169 -28.05 14.21 -0.61
C MET A 169 -27.44 15.55 -1.01
N VAL A 170 -26.38 15.51 -1.80
CA VAL A 170 -25.60 16.70 -2.14
C VAL A 170 -25.52 16.87 -3.66
N ASP A 171 -25.92 18.06 -4.12
CA ASP A 171 -25.67 18.55 -5.47
C ASP A 171 -24.22 19.04 -5.50
N THR A 172 -23.32 18.17 -5.94
CA THR A 172 -21.87 18.39 -5.85
C THR A 172 -21.39 19.59 -6.68
N ASP A 173 -22.11 19.95 -7.73
CA ASP A 173 -21.76 21.09 -8.59
C ASP A 173 -22.11 22.43 -7.93
N LYS A 174 -23.04 22.45 -6.97
CA LYS A 174 -23.33 23.61 -6.12
C LYS A 174 -22.53 23.58 -4.83
N TYR A 175 -22.47 22.42 -4.18
CA TYR A 175 -21.87 22.27 -2.87
C TYR A 175 -20.35 22.51 -2.90
N MET A 176 -19.62 22.05 -3.92
CA MET A 176 -18.17 22.23 -3.95
C MET A 176 -17.75 23.72 -4.08
N PRO A 177 -18.30 24.52 -5.01
CA PRO A 177 -18.04 25.96 -5.04
C PRO A 177 -18.47 26.68 -3.75
N TRP A 178 -19.65 26.34 -3.21
CA TRP A 178 -20.12 26.90 -1.95
C TRP A 178 -19.16 26.59 -0.80
N LEU A 179 -18.72 25.34 -0.67
CA LEU A 179 -17.81 24.90 0.39
C LEU A 179 -16.43 25.56 0.28
N GLN A 180 -15.92 25.75 -0.94
CA GLN A 180 -14.69 26.50 -1.17
C GLN A 180 -14.85 27.98 -0.77
N GLN A 181 -16.00 28.60 -1.05
CA GLN A 181 -16.29 29.96 -0.62
C GLN A 181 -16.36 30.05 0.91
N GLN A 182 -17.02 29.09 1.58
CA GLN A 182 -17.05 29.01 3.04
C GLN A 182 -15.65 28.93 3.65
N ALA A 183 -14.74 28.15 3.03
CA ALA A 183 -13.36 28.07 3.46
C ALA A 183 -12.65 29.43 3.34
N ARG A 184 -12.83 30.15 2.21
CA ARG A 184 -12.25 31.50 2.01
C ARG A 184 -12.81 32.52 2.98
N ASP A 185 -14.11 32.50 3.23
CA ASP A 185 -14.78 33.43 4.15
C ASP A 185 -14.31 33.24 5.60
N LYS A 186 -13.93 32.01 5.96
CA LYS A 186 -13.28 31.68 7.25
C LYS A 186 -11.77 31.99 7.26
N GLY A 187 -11.20 32.47 6.16
CA GLY A 187 -9.81 32.89 6.05
C GLY A 187 -8.83 31.79 5.63
N CYS A 188 -9.30 30.66 5.07
CA CYS A 188 -8.40 29.72 4.39
C CYS A 188 -7.77 30.38 3.15
N ILE A 189 -6.50 30.11 2.93
CA ILE A 189 -5.82 30.44 1.67
C ILE A 189 -5.92 29.21 0.75
N LEU A 190 -6.52 29.34 -0.43
CA LEU A 190 -6.57 28.26 -1.42
C LEU A 190 -5.59 28.58 -2.55
N LEU A 191 -4.54 27.78 -2.68
CA LEU A 191 -3.52 27.87 -3.71
C LEU A 191 -3.71 26.75 -4.73
N GLN A 192 -3.63 27.10 -6.01
CA GLN A 192 -3.66 26.13 -7.09
C GLN A 192 -2.22 25.79 -7.50
N GLU A 193 -1.76 24.62 -7.08
CA GLU A 193 -0.41 24.13 -7.31
C GLU A 193 -0.35 22.59 -7.20
N ARG A 194 0.50 21.96 -8.00
CA ARG A 194 0.80 20.53 -7.92
C ARG A 194 1.94 20.27 -6.93
N ILE A 195 1.75 19.29 -6.05
CA ILE A 195 2.82 18.76 -5.19
C ILE A 195 3.33 17.47 -5.82
N ASP A 196 4.59 17.47 -6.29
CA ASP A 196 5.24 16.30 -6.92
C ASP A 196 6.22 15.58 -5.99
N SER A 197 6.40 16.09 -4.78
CA SER A 197 7.32 15.56 -3.78
C SER A 197 6.64 14.58 -2.82
N HIS A 198 7.38 13.55 -2.41
CA HIS A 198 6.94 12.63 -1.37
C HIS A 198 6.84 13.34 -0.01
N VAL A 199 5.64 13.45 0.56
CA VAL A 199 5.34 14.31 1.72
C VAL A 199 6.18 13.94 2.95
N LEU A 200 6.45 12.65 3.18
CA LEU A 200 7.26 12.21 4.32
C LEU A 200 8.77 12.44 4.15
N LEU A 201 9.27 12.38 2.91
CA LEU A 201 10.69 12.62 2.64
C LEU A 201 11.00 14.11 2.63
N GLU A 202 10.04 14.93 2.17
CA GLU A 202 10.16 16.37 2.00
C GLU A 202 9.34 17.16 3.04
N GLU A 203 9.02 16.54 4.19
CA GLU A 203 8.19 17.16 5.25
C GLU A 203 8.72 18.54 5.63
N ASP A 204 10.02 18.63 5.95
CA ASP A 204 10.64 19.89 6.37
C ASP A 204 10.69 20.93 5.24
N THR A 205 10.92 20.48 4.01
CA THR A 205 10.91 21.35 2.82
C THR A 205 9.52 21.95 2.60
N LEU A 206 8.47 21.12 2.66
CA LEU A 206 7.08 21.55 2.53
C LEU A 206 6.67 22.47 3.67
N ARG A 207 6.98 22.12 4.92
CA ARG A 207 6.72 22.96 6.10
C ARG A 207 7.39 24.33 6.00
N LYS A 208 8.66 24.39 5.58
CA LYS A 208 9.38 25.65 5.34
C LYS A 208 8.74 26.46 4.22
N ARG A 209 8.43 25.82 3.09
CA ARG A 209 7.84 26.46 1.91
C ARG A 209 6.50 27.12 2.21
N TYR A 210 5.60 26.41 2.87
CA TYR A 210 4.25 26.88 3.19
C TYR A 210 4.16 27.52 4.59
N LYS A 211 5.28 27.65 5.30
CA LYS A 211 5.37 28.16 6.68
C LYS A 211 4.40 27.43 7.62
N ALA A 212 4.23 26.13 7.40
CA ALA A 212 3.30 25.28 8.12
C ALA A 212 4.00 24.57 9.28
N ASP A 213 3.29 24.48 10.40
CA ASP A 213 3.70 23.72 11.57
C ASP A 213 3.27 22.24 11.42
N ALA A 214 2.15 21.96 10.74
CA ALA A 214 1.62 20.62 10.41
C ALA A 214 1.12 20.49 8.95
N ILE A 215 1.02 19.25 8.46
CA ILE A 215 0.53 18.89 7.12
C ILE A 215 -0.62 17.87 7.23
N VAL A 216 -1.74 18.13 6.57
CA VAL A 216 -2.85 17.19 6.35
C VAL A 216 -2.87 16.77 4.88
N VAL A 217 -2.90 15.48 4.61
CA VAL A 217 -2.73 14.90 3.27
C VAL A 217 -4.03 14.25 2.81
N SER A 218 -4.80 14.95 1.98
CA SER A 218 -6.07 14.53 1.38
C SER A 218 -6.09 14.58 -0.18
N PRO A 219 -5.09 14.02 -0.88
CA PRO A 219 -4.91 14.20 -2.33
C PRO A 219 -5.80 13.31 -3.22
N GLY A 220 -6.65 12.45 -2.64
CA GLY A 220 -7.35 11.41 -3.41
C GLY A 220 -6.36 10.41 -4.05
N LEU A 221 -6.48 10.16 -5.35
CA LEU A 221 -5.57 9.27 -6.09
C LEU A 221 -4.12 9.78 -6.11
N GLY A 222 -3.89 11.07 -5.86
CA GLY A 222 -2.54 11.63 -5.75
C GLY A 222 -1.71 11.04 -4.60
N ALA A 223 -2.33 10.30 -3.67
CA ALA A 223 -1.61 9.57 -2.61
C ALA A 223 -0.64 8.52 -3.17
N ILE A 224 -0.91 7.97 -4.36
CA ILE A 224 0.01 7.05 -5.06
C ILE A 224 1.37 7.71 -5.28
N ASP A 225 1.37 9.00 -5.65
CA ASP A 225 2.57 9.75 -5.97
C ASP A 225 3.22 10.38 -4.74
N ILE A 226 2.44 11.08 -3.93
CA ILE A 226 3.00 11.92 -2.86
C ILE A 226 3.12 11.20 -1.51
N VAL A 227 2.48 10.04 -1.35
CA VAL A 227 2.61 9.17 -0.17
C VAL A 227 3.25 7.82 -0.53
N GLY A 228 3.25 7.44 -1.81
CA GLY A 228 3.80 6.16 -2.26
C GLY A 228 2.86 4.96 -2.02
N ASP A 229 1.56 5.22 -1.82
CA ASP A 229 0.59 4.17 -1.48
C ASP A 229 0.22 3.31 -2.69
N THR A 230 0.81 2.12 -2.77
CA THR A 230 0.56 1.14 -3.84
C THR A 230 -0.75 0.37 -3.72
N HIS A 231 -1.45 0.51 -2.60
CA HIS A 231 -2.72 -0.16 -2.38
C HIS A 231 -3.89 0.70 -2.87
N MET A 232 -3.60 1.95 -3.25
CA MET A 232 -4.55 2.86 -3.85
C MET A 232 -4.77 2.49 -5.33
N TYR A 233 -6.03 2.44 -5.74
CA TYR A 233 -6.44 2.21 -7.12
C TYR A 233 -7.69 3.03 -7.45
N PRO A 234 -7.93 3.37 -8.72
CA PRO A 234 -9.17 3.99 -9.13
C PRO A 234 -10.29 2.95 -9.16
N LEU A 235 -11.41 3.27 -8.53
CA LEU A 235 -12.70 2.68 -8.92
C LEU A 235 -13.36 3.65 -9.89
N ARG A 236 -13.43 3.26 -11.17
CA ARG A 236 -14.14 4.06 -12.17
C ARG A 236 -15.64 3.84 -12.03
N GLY A 237 -16.40 4.93 -11.91
CA GLY A 237 -17.85 4.91 -12.00
C GLY A 237 -18.37 5.91 -13.03
N ALA A 238 -19.61 5.72 -13.44
CA ALA A 238 -20.31 6.59 -14.36
C ALA A 238 -21.70 6.96 -13.83
N LEU A 239 -22.13 8.18 -14.11
CA LEU A 239 -23.46 8.71 -13.83
C LEU A 239 -24.07 9.24 -15.13
N VAL A 240 -25.27 8.77 -15.45
CA VAL A 240 -26.09 9.34 -16.52
C VAL A 240 -26.92 10.48 -15.94
N TRP A 241 -26.84 11.66 -16.56
CA TRP A 241 -27.56 12.86 -16.12
C TRP A 241 -28.85 13.02 -16.91
N VAL A 242 -29.98 13.00 -16.19
CA VAL A 242 -31.30 13.20 -16.76
C VAL A 242 -31.90 14.49 -16.19
N LYS A 243 -32.42 15.34 -17.08
CA LYS A 243 -33.19 16.52 -16.71
C LYS A 243 -34.55 16.09 -16.20
N GLN A 244 -34.98 16.65 -15.08
CA GLN A 244 -36.30 16.44 -14.53
C GLN A 244 -36.98 17.76 -14.19
N PRO A 245 -37.44 18.53 -15.19
CA PRO A 245 -38.18 19.75 -14.92
C PRO A 245 -39.41 19.39 -14.08
N ASN A 246 -39.52 20.00 -12.89
CA ASN A 246 -40.57 19.78 -11.87
C ASN A 246 -40.35 18.65 -10.85
N GLY A 247 -39.20 17.98 -10.83
CA GLY A 247 -38.85 17.01 -9.78
C GLY A 247 -39.65 15.70 -9.83
N ALA A 248 -39.60 15.01 -10.98
CA ALA A 248 -40.28 13.73 -11.20
C ALA A 248 -39.81 12.61 -10.23
N ALA A 249 -38.53 12.63 -9.84
CA ALA A 249 -37.98 11.78 -8.78
C ALA A 249 -37.76 12.64 -7.52
N ARG A 250 -38.47 12.30 -6.44
CA ARG A 250 -38.42 12.98 -5.12
C ARG A 250 -37.92 12.09 -3.98
N ALA A 251 -37.29 10.98 -4.35
CA ALA A 251 -36.64 10.06 -3.46
C ALA A 251 -35.45 9.41 -4.18
N ALA A 252 -34.48 8.94 -3.40
CA ALA A 252 -33.41 8.10 -3.93
C ALA A 252 -33.81 6.62 -3.90
N HIS A 253 -33.32 5.85 -4.87
CA HIS A 253 -33.60 4.42 -5.02
C HIS A 253 -32.30 3.66 -5.21
N CYS A 254 -32.05 2.67 -4.33
CA CYS A 254 -30.79 1.94 -4.29
C CYS A 254 -31.03 0.42 -4.26
N ILE A 255 -30.32 -0.30 -5.12
CA ILE A 255 -30.18 -1.77 -5.09
C ILE A 255 -28.69 -2.08 -5.07
N SER A 256 -28.23 -2.83 -4.08
CA SER A 256 -26.83 -3.25 -3.98
C SER A 256 -26.53 -4.49 -4.83
N HIS A 257 -25.26 -4.68 -5.16
CA HIS A 257 -24.77 -5.91 -5.78
C HIS A 257 -24.88 -7.10 -4.80
N GLU A 258 -25.15 -8.31 -5.32
CA GLU A 258 -25.20 -9.55 -4.53
C GLU A 258 -23.83 -10.22 -4.51
N GLU A 259 -23.32 -10.59 -3.33
CA GLU A 259 -22.12 -11.43 -3.21
C GLU A 259 -22.37 -12.80 -3.85
N GLY A 260 -21.60 -13.12 -4.91
CA GLY A 260 -21.68 -14.41 -5.62
C GLY A 260 -22.45 -14.38 -6.96
N SER A 261 -23.01 -13.23 -7.37
CA SER A 261 -23.53 -13.04 -8.72
C SER A 261 -22.37 -12.93 -9.72
N SER A 262 -22.42 -13.70 -10.83
CA SER A 262 -21.41 -13.61 -11.89
C SER A 262 -21.64 -12.45 -12.85
N SER A 263 -22.71 -11.66 -12.68
CA SER A 263 -22.96 -10.43 -13.42
C SER A 263 -22.54 -9.23 -12.58
N GLU A 264 -21.47 -8.54 -12.95
CA GLU A 264 -20.98 -7.28 -12.35
C GLU A 264 -22.00 -6.11 -12.38
N GLN A 265 -23.28 -6.35 -12.67
CA GLN A 265 -24.21 -5.40 -13.29
C GLN A 265 -25.63 -5.43 -12.71
N ASP A 266 -25.74 -5.58 -11.38
CA ASP A 266 -27.03 -5.66 -10.66
C ASP A 266 -27.32 -4.45 -9.74
N ILE A 267 -26.46 -3.42 -9.80
CA ILE A 267 -26.58 -2.19 -8.99
C ILE A 267 -27.52 -1.21 -9.68
N VAL A 268 -28.49 -0.68 -8.92
CA VAL A 268 -29.32 0.45 -9.35
C VAL A 268 -29.08 1.60 -8.38
N PHE A 269 -28.75 2.77 -8.91
CA PHE A 269 -28.51 3.98 -8.12
C PHE A 269 -29.19 5.17 -8.78
N ILE A 270 -30.38 5.55 -8.30
CA ILE A 270 -31.14 6.69 -8.80
C ILE A 270 -31.19 7.75 -7.70
N VAL A 271 -30.57 8.90 -7.93
CA VAL A 271 -30.47 9.96 -6.91
C VAL A 271 -30.88 11.30 -7.51
N PRO A 272 -31.96 11.94 -7.00
CA PRO A 272 -32.29 13.31 -7.36
C PRO A 272 -31.12 14.25 -7.06
N ARG A 273 -30.85 15.22 -7.93
CA ARG A 273 -29.84 16.28 -7.82
C ARG A 273 -30.52 17.65 -7.83
N GLY A 274 -30.98 18.06 -6.65
CA GLY A 274 -31.86 19.22 -6.52
C GLY A 274 -33.18 19.02 -7.28
N LYS A 275 -33.72 20.10 -7.85
CA LYS A 275 -35.03 20.09 -8.54
C LYS A 275 -34.96 19.79 -10.03
N ASP A 276 -33.77 19.92 -10.62
CA ASP A 276 -33.63 20.03 -12.08
C ASP A 276 -33.02 18.77 -12.71
N HIS A 277 -32.28 17.96 -11.92
CA HIS A 277 -31.59 16.78 -12.42
C HIS A 277 -31.82 15.57 -11.53
N VAL A 278 -31.72 14.38 -12.12
CA VAL A 278 -31.61 13.09 -11.44
C VAL A 278 -30.44 12.36 -12.08
N VAL A 279 -29.59 11.76 -11.26
CA VAL A 279 -28.48 10.94 -11.75
C VAL A 279 -28.83 9.47 -11.65
N LEU A 280 -28.49 8.71 -12.69
CA LEU A 280 -28.66 7.27 -12.78
C LEU A 280 -27.28 6.63 -12.85
N GLY A 281 -26.98 5.74 -11.91
CA GLY A 281 -25.67 5.11 -11.74
C GLY A 281 -25.78 3.63 -11.42
N GLY A 282 -24.64 3.02 -11.16
CA GLY A 282 -24.52 1.58 -10.91
C GLY A 282 -23.25 0.94 -11.48
N LEU A 283 -22.39 1.72 -12.12
CA LEU A 283 -21.10 1.25 -12.64
C LEU A 283 -19.98 1.37 -11.62
N ALA A 284 -19.23 0.28 -11.42
CA ALA A 284 -18.04 0.22 -10.59
C ALA A 284 -16.98 -0.68 -11.27
N GLN A 285 -15.93 -0.08 -11.83
CA GLN A 285 -14.85 -0.80 -12.52
C GLN A 285 -13.50 -0.54 -11.84
N PRO A 286 -12.94 -1.51 -11.10
CA PRO A 286 -11.65 -1.34 -10.42
C PRO A 286 -10.51 -1.28 -11.44
N ASN A 287 -9.47 -0.50 -11.11
CA ASN A 287 -8.22 -0.35 -11.87
C ASN A 287 -8.37 0.24 -13.29
N GLN A 288 -9.53 0.81 -13.62
CA GLN A 288 -9.73 1.55 -14.88
C GLN A 288 -9.39 3.03 -14.67
N TRP A 289 -8.49 3.57 -15.50
CA TRP A 289 -7.94 4.92 -15.35
C TRP A 289 -8.50 5.93 -16.36
N ASP A 290 -8.99 5.46 -17.51
CA ASP A 290 -9.60 6.32 -18.51
C ASP A 290 -11.01 6.75 -18.09
N ARG A 291 -11.43 7.93 -18.53
CA ARG A 291 -12.75 8.51 -18.21
C ARG A 291 -13.68 8.55 -19.42
N ASP A 292 -13.26 7.98 -20.53
CA ASP A 292 -13.94 8.05 -21.82
C ASP A 292 -15.05 6.99 -21.87
N LEU A 293 -16.20 7.32 -21.29
CA LEU A 293 -17.42 6.53 -21.37
C LEU A 293 -18.57 7.38 -21.92
N SER A 294 -19.44 6.72 -22.66
CA SER A 294 -20.59 7.29 -23.35
C SER A 294 -21.81 6.39 -23.19
N LEU A 295 -22.97 6.84 -23.66
CA LEU A 295 -24.17 5.99 -23.71
C LEU A 295 -24.08 4.88 -24.75
N ASP A 296 -23.16 4.97 -25.71
CA ASP A 296 -22.96 3.93 -26.72
C ASP A 296 -22.18 2.73 -26.15
N ASP A 297 -21.52 2.91 -25.00
CA ASP A 297 -20.86 1.83 -24.29
C ASP A 297 -21.89 0.87 -23.70
N PRO A 298 -21.85 -0.44 -24.05
CA PRO A 298 -22.89 -1.40 -23.64
C PRO A 298 -23.11 -1.45 -22.13
N ILE A 299 -22.04 -1.22 -21.35
CA ILE A 299 -22.10 -1.24 -19.89
C ILE A 299 -22.84 -0.03 -19.31
N VAL A 300 -22.74 1.14 -19.94
CA VAL A 300 -23.44 2.35 -19.51
C VAL A 300 -24.90 2.30 -19.94
N ASP A 301 -25.17 1.84 -21.16
CA ASP A 301 -26.53 1.61 -21.68
C ASP A 301 -27.31 0.62 -20.79
N GLN A 302 -26.69 -0.49 -20.39
CA GLN A 302 -27.31 -1.47 -19.50
C GLN A 302 -27.60 -0.88 -18.11
N MET A 303 -26.64 -0.16 -17.51
CA MET A 303 -26.82 0.54 -16.23
C MET A 303 -28.00 1.52 -16.31
N TYR A 304 -28.05 2.31 -17.38
CA TYR A 304 -29.12 3.28 -17.63
C TYR A 304 -30.48 2.59 -17.74
N LYS A 305 -30.60 1.55 -18.57
CA LYS A 305 -31.82 0.76 -18.75
C LYS A 305 -32.29 0.12 -17.44
N GLY A 306 -31.38 -0.45 -16.65
CA GLY A 306 -31.72 -1.03 -15.35
C GLY A 306 -32.36 -0.02 -14.39
N CYS A 307 -31.89 1.24 -14.41
CA CYS A 307 -32.51 2.30 -13.63
C CYS A 307 -33.90 2.69 -14.18
N LEU A 308 -34.06 2.74 -15.51
CA LEU A 308 -35.35 3.02 -16.15
C LEU A 308 -36.38 1.91 -15.96
N ASP A 309 -35.94 0.67 -15.75
CA ASP A 309 -36.81 -0.47 -15.46
C ASP A 309 -37.35 -0.41 -14.03
N LEU A 310 -36.55 0.07 -13.07
CA LEU A 310 -37.02 0.31 -11.70
C LEU A 310 -37.98 1.50 -11.63
N LEU A 311 -37.66 2.62 -12.31
CA LEU A 311 -38.43 3.86 -12.27
C LEU A 311 -38.84 4.32 -13.69
N PRO A 312 -39.90 3.73 -14.30
CA PRO A 312 -40.29 3.99 -15.68
C PRO A 312 -40.66 5.44 -15.99
N ALA A 313 -41.04 6.21 -14.98
CA ALA A 313 -41.35 7.65 -15.10
C ALA A 313 -40.17 8.49 -15.61
N LEU A 314 -38.94 7.96 -15.56
CA LEU A 314 -37.75 8.62 -16.09
C LEU A 314 -37.57 8.45 -17.61
N ARG A 315 -38.20 7.45 -18.24
CA ARG A 315 -38.06 7.15 -19.68
C ARG A 315 -38.38 8.33 -20.63
N PRO A 316 -39.42 9.15 -20.40
CA PRO A 316 -39.73 10.26 -21.30
C PRO A 316 -38.86 11.50 -21.07
N LEU A 317 -37.99 11.50 -20.06
CA LEU A 317 -37.18 12.64 -19.71
C LEU A 317 -35.94 12.77 -20.60
N GLU A 318 -35.53 14.00 -20.87
CA GLU A 318 -34.36 14.29 -21.67
C GLU A 318 -33.07 14.11 -20.86
N LEU A 319 -32.04 13.59 -21.51
CA LEU A 319 -30.68 13.62 -20.98
C LEU A 319 -30.14 15.06 -20.95
N ASP A 320 -29.20 15.34 -20.06
CA ASP A 320 -28.54 16.65 -20.08
C ASP A 320 -27.70 16.79 -21.38
N PRO A 321 -27.95 17.82 -22.21
CA PRO A 321 -27.27 17.99 -23.49
C PRO A 321 -25.85 18.52 -23.35
N LYS A 322 -25.46 19.06 -22.18
CA LYS A 322 -24.09 19.50 -21.90
C LYS A 322 -23.21 18.34 -21.48
N GLU A 323 -23.77 17.42 -20.69
CA GLU A 323 -23.04 16.25 -20.20
C GLU A 323 -24.03 15.13 -19.87
N ASN A 324 -24.21 14.18 -20.78
CA ASN A 324 -25.14 13.07 -20.58
C ASN A 324 -24.54 11.93 -19.74
N VAL A 325 -23.23 11.71 -19.80
CA VAL A 325 -22.48 10.72 -19.01
C VAL A 325 -21.30 11.41 -18.35
N ARG A 326 -21.24 11.35 -17.02
CA ARG A 326 -20.13 11.85 -16.22
C ARG A 326 -19.37 10.69 -15.60
N THR A 327 -18.08 10.58 -15.91
CA THR A 327 -17.20 9.50 -15.44
C THR A 327 -16.20 10.01 -14.40
N GLY A 328 -16.07 9.26 -13.30
CA GLY A 328 -15.23 9.64 -12.16
C GLY A 328 -14.33 8.51 -11.70
N LEU A 329 -13.16 8.87 -11.18
CA LEU A 329 -12.22 7.92 -10.57
C LEU A 329 -12.23 8.13 -9.05
N TYR A 330 -12.80 7.18 -8.32
CA TYR A 330 -12.86 7.22 -6.86
C TYR A 330 -11.58 6.61 -6.26
N PRO A 331 -10.95 7.28 -5.26
CA PRO A 331 -9.72 6.81 -4.64
C PRO A 331 -10.01 5.70 -3.63
N PHE A 332 -9.94 4.46 -4.08
CA PHE A 332 -10.04 3.28 -3.21
C PHE A 332 -8.68 2.82 -2.78
N THR A 333 -8.54 2.45 -1.51
CA THR A 333 -7.42 1.64 -1.04
C THR A 333 -7.93 0.21 -0.85
N SER A 334 -7.04 -0.78 -0.91
CA SER A 334 -7.39 -2.15 -0.47
C SER A 334 -7.66 -2.24 1.04
N THR A 335 -7.44 -1.14 1.78
CA THR A 335 -7.46 -1.06 3.24
C THR A 335 -8.14 0.23 3.70
N ASN A 336 -9.45 0.35 3.44
CA ASN A 336 -10.40 1.36 3.97
C ASN A 336 -9.91 2.84 4.01
N VAL A 337 -10.67 3.68 4.71
CA VAL A 337 -10.30 5.10 4.90
C VAL A 337 -9.07 5.18 5.80
N LEU A 338 -8.01 5.83 5.31
CA LEU A 338 -6.81 6.08 6.10
C LEU A 338 -6.86 7.49 6.68
N LEU A 339 -7.14 7.57 7.98
CA LEU A 339 -7.18 8.82 8.75
C LEU A 339 -6.39 8.68 10.06
N GLU A 340 -5.09 8.98 9.99
CA GLU A 340 -4.17 8.79 11.11
C GLU A 340 -3.02 9.81 11.08
N ARG A 341 -2.47 10.14 12.26
CA ARG A 341 -1.20 10.87 12.37
C ARG A 341 -0.06 9.87 12.25
N ILE A 342 0.93 10.15 11.40
CA ILE A 342 2.15 9.35 11.37
C ILE A 342 2.99 9.74 12.61
N PRO A 343 3.27 8.79 13.53
CA PRO A 343 3.97 9.11 14.77
C PRO A 343 5.36 9.72 14.51
N SER A 344 5.78 10.63 15.39
CA SER A 344 7.06 11.37 15.29
C SER A 344 7.20 12.26 14.04
N THR A 345 6.10 12.50 13.31
CA THR A 345 6.03 13.47 12.21
C THR A 345 4.94 14.50 12.49
N ASN A 346 4.92 15.57 11.67
CA ASN A 346 3.85 16.56 11.66
C ASN A 346 2.85 16.29 10.52
N VAL A 347 2.67 15.03 10.13
CA VAL A 347 1.85 14.62 8.99
C VAL A 347 0.64 13.81 9.45
N VAL A 348 -0.54 14.24 9.02
CA VAL A 348 -1.82 13.52 9.14
C VAL A 348 -2.25 13.06 7.76
N LEU A 349 -2.50 11.77 7.60
CA LEU A 349 -3.06 11.19 6.38
C LEU A 349 -4.58 11.23 6.47
N ASN A 350 -5.27 11.54 5.38
CA ASN A 350 -6.72 11.58 5.30
C ASN A 350 -7.19 11.32 3.86
N TYR A 351 -7.15 10.07 3.40
CA TYR A 351 -7.48 9.66 2.03
C TYR A 351 -8.06 8.23 1.96
N GLY A 352 -8.40 7.74 0.76
CA GLY A 352 -8.91 6.36 0.58
C GLY A 352 -10.40 6.23 0.83
N HIS A 353 -11.15 7.32 0.69
CA HIS A 353 -12.57 7.37 1.03
C HIS A 353 -13.48 6.65 0.04
N GLY A 354 -12.94 6.18 -1.10
CA GLY A 354 -13.73 5.57 -2.17
C GLY A 354 -14.90 6.45 -2.60
N GLY A 355 -16.10 5.86 -2.70
CA GLY A 355 -17.35 6.59 -2.98
C GLY A 355 -17.91 7.37 -1.78
N ALA A 356 -17.37 7.20 -0.56
CA ALA A 356 -17.92 7.73 0.69
C ALA A 356 -17.34 9.08 1.11
N GLY A 357 -16.55 9.75 0.27
CA GLY A 357 -15.89 11.02 0.61
C GLY A 357 -16.82 12.10 1.16
N VAL A 358 -18.00 12.28 0.56
CA VAL A 358 -19.01 13.25 1.05
C VAL A 358 -19.61 12.76 2.37
N THR A 359 -20.03 11.50 2.43
CA THR A 359 -20.66 10.84 3.58
C THR A 359 -19.84 10.92 4.86
N LEU A 360 -18.51 10.88 4.74
CA LEU A 360 -17.60 10.89 5.89
C LEU A 360 -16.93 12.25 6.14
N SER A 361 -17.10 13.22 5.24
CA SER A 361 -16.27 14.43 5.15
C SER A 361 -16.17 15.26 6.44
N TRP A 362 -17.28 15.49 7.14
CA TRP A 362 -17.30 16.32 8.34
C TRP A 362 -16.84 15.56 9.59
N GLY A 363 -17.18 14.28 9.70
CA GLY A 363 -16.67 13.41 10.76
C GLY A 363 -15.16 13.17 10.66
N CYS A 364 -14.64 12.97 9.45
CA CYS A 364 -13.20 12.92 9.22
C CYS A 364 -12.54 14.27 9.55
N ALA A 365 -13.16 15.41 9.21
CA ALA A 365 -12.65 16.73 9.57
C ALA A 365 -12.53 16.93 11.09
N GLU A 366 -13.52 16.48 11.86
CA GLU A 366 -13.45 16.51 13.34
C GLU A 366 -12.25 15.69 13.86
N LYS A 367 -12.04 14.49 13.32
CA LYS A 367 -10.90 13.66 13.71
C LYS A 367 -9.56 14.28 13.29
N VAL A 368 -9.48 14.91 12.11
CA VAL A 368 -8.28 15.68 11.70
C VAL A 368 -7.98 16.78 12.71
N VAL A 369 -8.99 17.54 13.15
CA VAL A 369 -8.82 18.59 14.15
C VAL A 369 -8.28 18.01 15.46
N SER A 370 -8.83 16.90 15.95
CA SER A 370 -8.31 16.22 17.17
C SER A 370 -6.85 15.85 17.01
N LEU A 371 -6.46 15.20 15.91
CA LEU A 371 -5.08 14.77 15.67
C LEU A 371 -4.09 15.94 15.58
N VAL A 372 -4.51 17.06 14.99
CA VAL A 372 -3.69 18.27 14.90
C VAL A 372 -3.62 19.01 16.24
N GLN A 373 -4.70 19.06 17.01
CA GLN A 373 -4.69 19.63 18.36
C GLN A 373 -3.80 18.81 19.31
N GLU A 374 -3.90 17.49 19.27
CA GLU A 374 -3.01 16.58 20.00
C GLU A 374 -1.54 16.83 19.65
N MET A 375 -1.24 17.15 18.38
CA MET A 375 0.11 17.49 17.94
C MET A 375 0.70 18.74 18.60
N PHE A 376 -0.13 19.71 19.00
CA PHE A 376 0.32 21.01 19.53
C PHE A 376 0.01 21.24 21.02
N HIS A 377 -0.99 20.56 21.59
CA HIS A 377 -1.31 20.63 23.02
C HIS A 377 -0.35 19.79 23.88
N ASP A 378 0.30 18.79 23.30
CA ASP A 378 1.41 18.10 23.95
C ASP A 378 2.61 19.06 24.02
N THR A 379 2.79 19.74 25.16
CA THR A 379 4.11 20.23 25.62
C THR A 379 5.18 19.15 25.34
N PRO A 380 6.48 19.47 25.17
CA PRO A 380 7.55 18.49 25.01
C PRO A 380 7.82 17.74 26.32
N HIS A 381 6.80 17.18 26.93
CA HIS A 381 6.89 16.13 27.91
C HIS A 381 6.82 14.84 27.13
N VAL A 382 8.00 14.25 26.94
CA VAL A 382 8.24 12.81 26.86
C VAL A 382 7.06 12.11 26.22
N ASP A 383 7.11 11.96 24.88
CA ASP A 383 6.45 10.89 24.13
C ASP A 383 6.16 9.76 25.13
N ASN A 384 4.94 9.62 25.66
CA ASN A 384 4.75 8.89 26.93
C ASN A 384 4.77 7.40 26.61
N ILE A 385 5.96 6.93 26.23
CA ILE A 385 6.23 5.60 25.70
C ILE A 385 5.71 4.56 26.69
N SER A 386 5.84 4.89 27.98
CA SER A 386 5.38 4.10 29.12
C SER A 386 3.87 3.80 29.10
N GLN A 387 3.05 4.64 28.46
CA GLN A 387 1.60 4.43 28.31
C GLN A 387 1.24 3.72 27.00
N LYS A 388 2.17 3.66 26.03
CA LYS A 388 1.92 3.04 24.71
C LYS A 388 2.19 1.54 24.71
N LEU A 389 3.07 1.05 25.59
CA LEU A 389 3.47 -0.36 25.63
C LEU A 389 3.07 -1.02 26.95
N ASP A 390 2.53 -2.23 26.87
CA ASP A 390 2.22 -3.05 28.05
C ASP A 390 3.46 -3.85 28.46
N ALA A 391 4.12 -3.44 29.55
CA ALA A 391 5.36 -4.05 30.04
C ALA A 391 5.25 -5.54 30.40
N SER A 392 4.03 -6.07 30.57
CA SER A 392 3.80 -7.49 30.84
C SER A 392 3.87 -8.35 29.58
N ARG A 393 3.73 -7.74 28.38
CA ARG A 393 3.73 -8.45 27.09
C ARG A 393 5.15 -8.60 26.55
N PRO A 394 5.45 -9.67 25.80
CA PRO A 394 6.65 -9.72 25.00
C PRO A 394 6.65 -8.58 23.96
N THR A 395 7.83 -8.08 23.62
CA THR A 395 8.00 -6.93 22.71
C THR A 395 8.92 -7.29 21.56
N THR A 396 8.54 -6.96 20.33
CA THR A 396 9.43 -7.05 19.17
C THR A 396 9.72 -5.65 18.63
N PHE A 397 11.00 -5.33 18.51
CA PHE A 397 11.49 -4.18 17.76
C PHE A 397 11.74 -4.62 16.32
N LEU A 398 10.90 -4.16 15.41
CA LEU A 398 11.03 -4.35 13.97
C LEU A 398 11.92 -3.23 13.42
N LEU A 399 13.06 -3.62 12.84
CA LEU A 399 13.99 -2.73 12.18
C LEU A 399 13.69 -2.71 10.66
N HIS A 400 13.54 -1.52 10.08
CA HIS A 400 13.29 -1.35 8.64
C HIS A 400 13.77 0.01 8.13
N ASP A 401 14.39 0.09 6.95
CA ASP A 401 14.89 1.37 6.43
C ASP A 401 15.05 1.51 4.90
N MET A 402 15.65 0.52 4.27
CA MET A 402 16.19 0.61 2.91
C MET A 402 15.34 -0.09 1.86
N LEU A 403 14.73 -1.23 2.17
CA LEU A 403 13.95 -2.00 1.21
C LEU A 403 12.46 -1.61 1.24
N PRO A 404 11.66 -1.92 0.20
CA PRO A 404 10.20 -1.82 0.29
C PRO A 404 9.66 -2.70 1.42
N PHE A 405 8.70 -2.19 2.19
CA PHE A 405 8.06 -2.97 3.24
C PHE A 405 6.97 -3.87 2.62
N ARG A 406 7.09 -5.19 2.79
CA ARG A 406 6.20 -6.17 2.12
C ARG A 406 5.40 -7.06 3.07
N ALA A 407 5.81 -7.15 4.33
CA ALA A 407 5.09 -7.94 5.31
C ALA A 407 3.75 -7.26 5.65
N GLN A 408 2.69 -8.05 5.79
CA GLN A 408 1.40 -7.60 6.31
C GLN A 408 1.41 -7.77 7.83
N ILE A 409 1.54 -6.67 8.57
CA ILE A 409 1.71 -6.72 10.02
C ILE A 409 0.43 -7.16 10.72
N GLU A 410 -0.73 -6.91 10.10
CA GLU A 410 -2.01 -7.49 10.52
C GLU A 410 -1.92 -9.01 10.74
N LYS A 411 -1.27 -9.76 9.83
CA LYS A 411 -1.18 -11.22 9.86
C LYS A 411 -0.30 -11.76 10.98
N ILE A 412 0.59 -10.93 11.53
CA ILE A 412 1.49 -11.29 12.64
C ILE A 412 1.11 -10.58 13.95
N ARG A 413 0.03 -9.78 13.95
CA ARG A 413 -0.42 -9.08 15.15
C ARG A 413 -1.19 -10.04 16.06
N PHE A 414 -0.60 -10.36 17.19
CA PHE A 414 -1.27 -11.13 18.25
C PHE A 414 -1.78 -10.20 19.34
N MET A 415 -2.98 -10.47 19.87
CA MET A 415 -3.65 -9.67 20.92
C MET A 415 -2.88 -9.53 22.26
N LYS A 416 -1.64 -10.05 22.36
CA LYS A 416 -0.81 -10.06 23.58
C LYS A 416 0.69 -9.86 23.29
N HIS A 417 1.05 -9.11 22.25
CA HIS A 417 2.45 -8.83 21.90
C HIS A 417 2.61 -7.36 21.51
N ASN A 418 3.65 -6.69 22.01
CA ASN A 418 3.96 -5.31 21.63
C ASN A 418 4.80 -5.30 20.35
N LEU A 419 4.40 -4.52 19.34
CA LEU A 419 5.15 -4.30 18.11
C LEU A 419 5.64 -2.86 18.02
N VAL A 420 6.97 -2.70 17.93
CA VAL A 420 7.64 -1.41 17.84
C VAL A 420 8.39 -1.33 16.51
N LEU A 421 8.02 -0.39 15.63
CA LEU A 421 8.80 -0.08 14.44
C LEU A 421 9.88 0.95 14.77
N ILE A 422 11.14 0.66 14.44
CA ILE A 422 12.23 1.63 14.47
C ILE A 422 12.76 1.82 13.05
N SER A 423 12.74 3.05 12.55
CA SER A 423 13.03 3.35 11.15
C SER A 423 13.56 4.78 11.00
N SER A 424 14.26 5.11 9.91
CA SER A 424 14.46 6.52 9.57
C SER A 424 13.25 7.10 8.85
N ARG A 425 13.24 8.41 8.60
CA ARG A 425 12.22 9.05 7.74
C ARG A 425 12.13 8.38 6.36
N ARG A 426 13.27 7.97 5.80
CA ARG A 426 13.33 7.25 4.51
C ARG A 426 12.70 5.87 4.59
N GLY A 427 12.84 5.18 5.71
CA GLY A 427 12.25 3.85 5.91
C GLY A 427 10.75 3.91 6.17
N VAL A 428 10.29 4.85 7.00
CA VAL A 428 8.86 5.07 7.22
C VAL A 428 8.13 5.38 5.91
N ALA A 429 8.74 6.14 5.00
CA ALA A 429 8.20 6.41 3.67
C ALA A 429 8.02 5.14 2.78
N LYS A 430 8.60 4.00 3.15
CA LYS A 430 8.46 2.73 2.42
C LYS A 430 7.45 1.77 3.05
N VAL A 431 6.93 2.12 4.22
CA VAL A 431 5.89 1.35 4.91
C VAL A 431 4.54 1.78 4.32
N PRO A 432 3.75 0.84 3.75
CA PRO A 432 2.40 1.15 3.32
C PRO A 432 1.62 1.77 4.46
N ALA A 433 0.92 2.86 4.19
CA ALA A 433 0.45 3.70 5.28
C ALA A 433 -0.63 3.04 6.15
N HIS A 434 -1.37 2.07 5.61
CA HIS A 434 -2.29 1.23 6.38
C HIS A 434 -1.59 0.27 7.36
N GLU A 435 -0.29 0.01 7.23
CA GLU A 435 0.44 -0.86 8.17
C GLU A 435 0.69 -0.16 9.52
N PHE A 436 0.70 1.18 9.55
CA PHE A 436 1.03 1.94 10.77
C PHE A 436 0.09 1.65 11.95
N ILE A 437 -1.20 1.39 11.67
CA ILE A 437 -2.18 1.06 12.73
C ILE A 437 -1.91 -0.26 13.44
N HIS A 438 -1.01 -1.09 12.88
CA HIS A 438 -0.65 -2.39 13.43
C HIS A 438 0.53 -2.35 14.42
N PHE A 439 1.22 -1.22 14.54
CA PHE A 439 2.28 -1.00 15.52
C PHE A 439 1.73 -0.35 16.79
N ASP A 440 2.21 -0.77 17.95
CA ASP A 440 1.93 -0.11 19.23
C ASP A 440 2.81 1.13 19.42
N LEU A 441 3.98 1.13 18.77
CA LEU A 441 4.90 2.25 18.77
C LEU A 441 5.66 2.36 17.45
N ILE A 442 5.82 3.58 16.95
CA ILE A 442 6.71 3.88 15.81
C ILE A 442 7.72 4.93 16.29
N ARG A 443 9.00 4.66 16.03
CA ARG A 443 10.13 5.51 16.39
C ARG A 443 10.93 5.85 15.15
N VAL A 444 10.94 7.14 14.84
CA VAL A 444 11.72 7.69 13.73
C VAL A 444 13.07 8.16 14.26
N VAL A 445 14.17 7.65 13.71
CA VAL A 445 15.53 8.07 14.05
C VAL A 445 16.12 8.93 12.95
N ASP A 446 16.84 10.00 13.31
CA ASP A 446 17.52 10.87 12.33
C ASP A 446 18.68 10.15 11.63
N SER A 447 19.36 9.26 12.37
CA SER A 447 20.48 8.45 11.86
C SER A 447 20.19 6.98 12.08
N TYR A 448 20.10 6.23 10.98
CA TYR A 448 19.87 4.79 11.01
C TYR A 448 21.20 4.02 11.05
N ALA A 449 21.83 4.04 12.22
CA ALA A 449 23.12 3.40 12.48
C ALA A 449 23.14 2.74 13.86
N LEU A 450 24.12 1.86 14.12
CA LEU A 450 24.19 1.06 15.33
C LEU A 450 24.04 1.87 16.63
N LYS A 451 24.83 2.94 16.81
CA LYS A 451 24.81 3.75 18.04
C LYS A 451 23.41 4.39 18.30
N PRO A 452 22.81 5.13 17.36
CA PRO A 452 21.44 5.63 17.51
C PRO A 452 20.40 4.53 17.78
N LEU A 453 20.48 3.40 17.08
CA LEU A 453 19.52 2.29 17.27
C LEU A 453 19.63 1.69 18.67
N VAL A 454 20.85 1.44 19.16
CA VAL A 454 21.09 0.95 20.53
C VAL A 454 20.57 1.93 21.56
N ALA A 455 20.84 3.24 21.38
CA ALA A 455 20.34 4.28 22.28
C ALA A 455 18.81 4.31 22.31
N THR A 456 18.16 4.26 21.13
CA THR A 456 16.71 4.30 20.99
C THR A 456 16.04 3.09 21.64
N VAL A 457 16.55 1.87 21.38
CA VAL A 457 16.00 0.66 22.01
C VAL A 457 16.22 0.70 23.53
N SER A 458 17.40 1.14 23.99
CA SER A 458 17.70 1.28 25.42
C SER A 458 16.77 2.28 26.13
N GLU A 459 16.47 3.40 25.48
CA GLU A 459 15.51 4.40 25.96
C GLU A 459 14.10 3.81 26.10
N ILE A 460 13.63 3.05 25.11
CA ILE A 460 12.29 2.42 25.17
C ILE A 460 12.25 1.34 26.26
N LEU A 461 13.29 0.50 26.35
CA LEU A 461 13.39 -0.52 27.39
C LEU A 461 13.28 0.09 28.79
N SER A 462 14.04 1.16 29.04
CA SER A 462 14.06 1.84 30.34
C SER A 462 12.76 2.61 30.61
N SER A 463 12.26 3.39 29.65
CA SER A 463 11.06 4.22 29.80
C SER A 463 9.78 3.40 29.98
N CYS A 464 9.72 2.21 29.38
CA CYS A 464 8.55 1.31 29.47
C CYS A 464 8.76 0.16 30.46
N ALA A 465 9.88 0.11 31.19
CA ALA A 465 10.24 -0.99 32.09
C ALA A 465 10.17 -2.38 31.42
N LEU A 466 10.55 -2.48 30.15
CA LEU A 466 10.57 -3.74 29.40
C LEU A 466 11.80 -4.57 29.79
N ARG A 467 11.62 -5.88 29.89
CA ARG A 467 12.74 -6.79 30.17
C ARG A 467 13.40 -7.29 28.87
N PRO A 468 14.73 -7.17 28.71
CA PRO A 468 15.43 -7.62 27.51
C PRO A 468 15.19 -9.10 27.15
N ASP A 469 15.04 -10.01 28.14
CA ASP A 469 14.78 -11.44 27.89
C ASP A 469 13.42 -11.71 27.23
N LYS A 470 12.47 -10.78 27.41
CA LYS A 470 11.13 -10.79 26.79
C LYS A 470 11.06 -9.96 25.50
N CYS A 471 12.18 -9.40 25.07
CA CYS A 471 12.27 -8.62 23.84
C CYS A 471 12.87 -9.45 22.70
N ARG A 472 12.56 -9.07 21.46
CA ARG A 472 13.20 -9.57 20.24
C ARG A 472 13.49 -8.41 19.30
N ILE A 473 14.52 -8.58 18.47
CA ILE A 473 14.77 -7.72 17.30
C ILE A 473 14.42 -8.55 16.06
N ALA A 474 13.66 -7.98 15.13
CA ALA A 474 13.30 -8.65 13.88
C ALA A 474 13.49 -7.72 12.67
N THR A 475 13.78 -8.28 11.49
CA THR A 475 13.87 -7.55 10.23
C THR A 475 13.77 -8.48 9.02
N ASN A 476 13.13 -8.00 7.95
CA ASN A 476 13.29 -8.55 6.60
C ASN A 476 14.02 -7.55 5.67
N ASP A 477 14.48 -6.42 6.21
CA ASP A 477 15.34 -5.48 5.51
C ASP A 477 16.79 -6.00 5.52
N GLU A 478 17.33 -6.30 4.33
CA GLU A 478 18.71 -6.74 4.12
C GLU A 478 19.73 -5.87 4.87
N TYR A 479 19.58 -4.55 4.77
CA TYR A 479 20.53 -3.59 5.36
C TYR A 479 20.44 -3.52 6.88
N SER A 480 19.40 -4.12 7.46
CA SER A 480 19.23 -4.24 8.90
C SER A 480 19.60 -5.62 9.44
N ILE A 481 19.95 -6.61 8.60
CA ILE A 481 20.27 -7.98 9.06
C ILE A 481 21.46 -7.96 10.02
N LEU A 482 22.61 -7.43 9.60
CA LEU A 482 23.79 -7.33 10.47
C LEU A 482 23.55 -6.38 11.66
N LEU A 483 22.91 -5.22 11.42
CA LEU A 483 22.57 -4.27 12.47
C LEU A 483 21.70 -4.90 13.56
N SER A 484 20.75 -5.77 13.20
CA SER A 484 19.89 -6.47 14.16
C SER A 484 20.70 -7.34 15.12
N GLY A 485 21.68 -8.09 14.59
CA GLY A 485 22.59 -8.90 15.40
C GLY A 485 23.47 -8.05 16.30
N GLN A 486 23.98 -6.92 15.81
CA GLN A 486 24.78 -5.98 16.61
C GLN A 486 23.98 -5.31 17.73
N VAL A 487 22.72 -4.96 17.49
CA VAL A 487 21.81 -4.42 18.53
C VAL A 487 21.50 -5.48 19.59
N ARG A 488 21.29 -6.75 19.18
CA ARG A 488 21.14 -7.88 20.12
C ARG A 488 22.36 -8.03 21.01
N ASP A 489 23.56 -8.08 20.42
CA ASP A 489 24.83 -8.21 21.14
C ASP A 489 25.04 -7.06 22.14
N ALA A 490 24.74 -5.82 21.74
CA ALA A 490 24.95 -4.64 22.57
C ALA A 490 23.99 -4.53 23.77
N LEU A 491 22.77 -5.07 23.65
CA LEU A 491 21.71 -4.92 24.65
C LEU A 491 21.37 -6.22 25.39
N GLY A 492 22.00 -7.35 25.03
CA GLY A 492 21.69 -8.66 25.60
C GLY A 492 20.27 -9.14 25.27
N ILE A 493 19.75 -8.76 24.09
CA ILE A 493 18.41 -9.19 23.62
C ILE A 493 18.56 -10.55 22.91
N PRO A 494 17.75 -11.57 23.24
CA PRO A 494 17.88 -12.91 22.65
C PRO A 494 17.69 -12.96 21.12
N GLY A 495 18.40 -13.90 20.48
CA GLY A 495 18.40 -14.20 19.05
C GLY A 495 19.82 -14.19 18.47
N ALA A 496 19.96 -14.46 17.18
CA ALA A 496 21.29 -14.56 16.56
C ALA A 496 22.05 -13.23 16.57
N GLY A 497 23.26 -13.27 17.13
CA GLY A 497 24.18 -12.13 17.20
C GLY A 497 24.81 -11.78 15.86
N SER A 498 25.67 -10.75 15.88
CA SER A 498 26.33 -10.23 14.69
C SER A 498 27.24 -11.25 14.00
N HIS A 499 27.88 -12.12 14.76
CA HIS A 499 28.75 -13.19 14.23
C HIS A 499 27.97 -14.17 13.35
N CYS A 500 26.81 -14.63 13.83
CA CYS A 500 25.89 -15.51 13.12
C CYS A 500 25.33 -14.86 11.85
N MET A 501 25.04 -13.56 11.89
CA MET A 501 24.43 -12.83 10.78
C MET A 501 25.41 -12.46 9.66
N LEU A 502 26.72 -12.40 9.93
CA LEU A 502 27.71 -11.87 8.99
C LEU A 502 27.73 -12.60 7.63
N PRO A 503 27.73 -13.95 7.55
CA PRO A 503 27.73 -14.64 6.26
C PRO A 503 26.42 -14.54 5.47
N PHE A 504 25.36 -13.97 6.05
CA PHE A 504 24.06 -13.75 5.39
C PHE A 504 23.87 -12.31 4.91
N PHE A 505 24.92 -11.50 5.03
CA PHE A 505 24.93 -10.07 4.69
C PHE A 505 26.15 -9.69 3.86
N ASP A 506 27.31 -10.27 4.18
CA ASP A 506 28.58 -10.05 3.48
C ASP A 506 28.93 -11.27 2.62
N LYS A 507 28.96 -11.08 1.29
CA LYS A 507 29.20 -12.14 0.30
C LYS A 507 30.58 -12.78 0.41
N ASN A 508 31.59 -12.00 0.81
CA ASN A 508 32.93 -12.52 1.04
C ASN A 508 32.97 -13.36 2.32
N ALA A 509 32.23 -12.97 3.36
CA ALA A 509 32.05 -13.79 4.56
C ALA A 509 31.30 -15.08 4.24
N THR A 510 30.28 -15.05 3.38
CA THR A 510 29.61 -16.27 2.85
C THR A 510 30.63 -17.21 2.22
N LYS A 511 31.40 -16.71 1.25
CA LYS A 511 32.38 -17.52 0.50
C LYS A 511 33.48 -18.08 1.40
N LYS A 512 33.92 -17.32 2.40
CA LYS A 512 34.90 -17.79 3.41
C LYS A 512 34.31 -18.88 4.32
N ALA A 513 33.05 -18.76 4.72
CA ALA A 513 32.37 -19.74 5.56
C ALA A 513 32.10 -21.07 4.81
N ILE A 514 31.75 -20.99 3.52
CA ILE A 514 31.58 -22.14 2.62
C ILE A 514 32.94 -22.81 2.32
N GLY A 515 33.93 -22.00 1.94
CA GLY A 515 35.27 -22.47 1.57
C GLY A 515 35.34 -23.07 0.15
N GLN A 516 36.49 -22.90 -0.52
CA GLN A 516 36.67 -23.32 -1.93
C GLN A 516 36.72 -24.84 -2.15
N ASN A 517 37.01 -25.62 -1.09
CA ASN A 517 37.19 -27.07 -1.18
C ASN A 517 35.98 -27.87 -0.66
N GLY A 518 34.87 -27.18 -0.36
CA GLY A 518 33.64 -27.81 0.13
C GLY A 518 32.77 -28.41 -0.99
N PRO A 519 31.74 -29.20 -0.65
CA PRO A 519 30.79 -29.76 -1.63
C PRO A 519 29.90 -28.72 -2.34
N VAL A 520 29.90 -27.47 -1.88
CA VAL A 520 29.15 -26.35 -2.48
C VAL A 520 30.12 -25.57 -3.35
N ARG A 521 29.87 -25.54 -4.67
CA ARG A 521 30.66 -24.73 -5.58
C ARG A 521 30.33 -23.25 -5.39
N ILE A 522 31.36 -22.44 -5.22
CA ILE A 522 31.32 -20.97 -5.31
C ILE A 522 32.11 -20.51 -6.55
N PRO A 523 31.86 -19.31 -7.07
CA PRO A 523 32.65 -18.73 -8.14
C PRO A 523 34.12 -18.62 -7.73
N ASN A 524 35.03 -18.82 -8.67
CA ASN A 524 36.37 -18.25 -8.55
C ASN A 524 36.25 -16.74 -8.34
N TYR A 525 36.94 -16.19 -7.35
CA TYR A 525 36.78 -14.80 -6.98
C TYR A 525 38.02 -14.19 -6.34
N VAL A 526 38.09 -12.86 -6.40
CA VAL A 526 39.01 -12.03 -5.60
C VAL A 526 38.26 -10.83 -5.03
N VAL A 527 38.67 -10.37 -3.85
CA VAL A 527 38.20 -9.07 -3.32
C VAL A 527 39.10 -7.98 -3.89
N PHE A 528 38.49 -6.93 -4.46
CA PHE A 528 39.23 -5.83 -5.06
C PHE A 528 40.10 -5.14 -4.01
N SER A 529 41.40 -5.03 -4.30
CA SER A 529 42.37 -4.39 -3.41
C SER A 529 42.95 -3.14 -4.09
N PRO A 530 42.42 -1.95 -3.78
CA PRO A 530 42.95 -0.71 -4.35
C PRO A 530 44.43 -0.47 -4.05
N GLU A 531 44.91 -0.92 -2.88
CA GLU A 531 46.33 -0.81 -2.52
C GLU A 531 47.22 -1.68 -3.39
N LYS A 532 46.91 -2.98 -3.54
CA LYS A 532 47.66 -3.87 -4.43
C LYS A 532 47.63 -3.34 -5.86
N PHE A 533 46.46 -2.95 -6.34
CA PHE A 533 46.29 -2.40 -7.69
C PHE A 533 47.15 -1.15 -7.92
N ARG A 534 47.16 -0.19 -6.97
CA ARG A 534 47.99 1.02 -7.08
C ARG A 534 49.50 0.73 -7.07
N SER A 535 49.93 -0.37 -6.45
CA SER A 535 51.35 -0.74 -6.38
C SER A 535 51.88 -1.36 -7.67
N ASP A 536 51.08 -2.20 -8.34
CA ASP A 536 51.41 -2.87 -9.61
C ASP A 536 50.12 -3.16 -10.40
N PRO A 537 49.62 -2.22 -11.22
CA PRO A 537 48.36 -2.40 -11.96
C PRO A 537 48.37 -3.63 -12.87
N ASP A 538 49.44 -3.82 -13.64
CA ASP A 538 49.56 -4.92 -14.61
C ASP A 538 49.77 -6.28 -13.92
N GLY A 539 50.51 -6.32 -12.82
CA GLY A 539 50.64 -7.50 -11.98
C GLY A 539 49.32 -7.88 -11.32
N TYR A 540 48.60 -6.91 -10.77
CA TYR A 540 47.29 -7.13 -10.16
C TYR A 540 46.28 -7.68 -11.18
N VAL A 541 46.17 -7.07 -12.36
CA VAL A 541 45.25 -7.55 -13.41
C VAL A 541 45.62 -8.97 -13.86
N ARG A 542 46.91 -9.30 -13.98
CA ARG A 542 47.34 -10.68 -14.26
C ARG A 542 46.95 -11.66 -13.14
N GLU A 543 47.19 -11.31 -11.88
CA GLU A 543 46.78 -12.10 -10.71
C GLU A 543 45.26 -12.40 -10.73
N VAL A 544 44.44 -11.38 -11.04
CA VAL A 544 43.00 -11.55 -11.17
C VAL A 544 42.63 -12.46 -12.35
N MET A 545 43.24 -12.27 -13.53
CA MET A 545 42.96 -13.10 -14.71
C MET A 545 43.36 -14.57 -14.49
N ASP A 546 44.48 -14.83 -13.83
CA ASP A 546 44.96 -16.18 -13.51
C ASP A 546 44.04 -16.88 -12.50
N THR A 547 43.41 -16.13 -11.61
CA THR A 547 42.52 -16.66 -10.57
C THR A 547 41.07 -16.81 -11.05
N VAL A 548 40.53 -15.79 -11.71
CA VAL A 548 39.10 -15.64 -12.02
C VAL A 548 38.79 -15.97 -13.48
N GLY A 549 39.76 -15.80 -14.38
CA GLY A 549 39.59 -15.97 -15.83
C GLY A 549 39.17 -14.69 -16.56
N HIS A 550 38.75 -14.85 -17.81
CA HIS A 550 38.50 -13.71 -18.72
C HIS A 550 37.06 -13.20 -18.73
N LYS A 551 36.11 -13.93 -18.15
CA LYS A 551 34.70 -13.55 -18.08
C LYS A 551 34.42 -13.15 -16.63
N LEU A 552 34.27 -11.86 -16.38
CA LEU A 552 34.19 -11.32 -15.02
C LEU A 552 32.81 -10.77 -14.72
N PHE A 553 32.39 -10.94 -13.48
CA PHE A 553 31.24 -10.28 -12.89
C PHE A 553 31.66 -9.56 -11.62
N ILE A 554 31.57 -8.23 -11.62
CA ILE A 554 31.96 -7.41 -10.48
C ILE A 554 30.72 -6.96 -9.73
N LYS A 555 30.73 -7.07 -8.40
CA LYS A 555 29.63 -6.64 -7.53
C LYS A 555 30.13 -6.19 -6.15
N PRO A 556 29.35 -5.37 -5.41
CA PRO A 556 29.70 -5.01 -4.03
C PRO A 556 29.64 -6.25 -3.13
N VAL A 557 30.54 -6.31 -2.16
CA VAL A 557 30.55 -7.37 -1.13
C VAL A 557 29.31 -7.29 -0.23
N VAL A 558 28.85 -6.08 0.04
CA VAL A 558 27.63 -5.77 0.79
C VAL A 558 26.67 -4.98 -0.09
N GLY A 559 25.42 -5.42 -0.16
CA GLY A 559 24.36 -4.75 -0.91
C GLY A 559 23.36 -5.71 -1.53
N ALA A 560 22.28 -5.15 -2.07
CA ALA A 560 21.19 -5.86 -2.73
C ALA A 560 20.77 -5.15 -4.02
N GLY A 561 19.91 -5.80 -4.81
CA GLY A 561 19.25 -5.16 -5.95
C GLY A 561 20.14 -4.98 -7.18
N SER A 562 21.21 -5.78 -7.33
CA SER A 562 22.17 -5.71 -8.45
C SER A 562 22.70 -4.30 -8.72
N GLU A 563 22.81 -3.48 -7.68
CA GLU A 563 23.35 -2.13 -7.80
C GLU A 563 24.87 -2.19 -7.89
N LYS A 564 25.45 -1.33 -8.74
CA LYS A 564 26.91 -1.26 -8.96
C LYS A 564 27.48 -2.62 -9.38
N THR A 565 26.89 -3.25 -10.39
CA THR A 565 27.37 -4.51 -10.96
C THR A 565 27.88 -4.32 -12.40
N TRP A 566 28.91 -5.07 -12.80
CA TRP A 566 29.47 -5.02 -14.16
C TRP A 566 29.75 -6.40 -14.72
N ARG A 567 29.47 -6.58 -16.01
CA ARG A 567 29.97 -7.70 -16.84
C ARG A 567 31.18 -7.22 -17.61
N LEU A 568 32.36 -7.80 -17.37
CA LEU A 568 33.57 -7.46 -18.11
C LEU A 568 34.14 -8.67 -18.85
N ASP A 569 34.78 -8.40 -19.97
CA ASP A 569 35.42 -9.38 -20.85
C ASP A 569 36.90 -8.99 -21.07
N GLY A 570 37.79 -9.70 -20.38
CA GLY A 570 39.25 -9.59 -20.53
C GLY A 570 39.94 -8.53 -19.67
N SER A 571 41.27 -8.51 -19.75
CA SER A 571 42.16 -7.69 -18.91
C SER A 571 42.04 -6.19 -19.14
N VAL A 572 41.80 -5.76 -20.38
CA VAL A 572 41.70 -4.33 -20.73
C VAL A 572 40.51 -3.67 -20.02
N GLN A 573 39.34 -4.32 -20.07
CA GLN A 573 38.15 -3.80 -19.40
C GLN A 573 38.30 -3.83 -17.88
N LEU A 574 38.96 -4.87 -17.33
CA LEU A 574 39.25 -4.94 -15.90
C LEU A 574 40.16 -3.79 -15.45
N LEU A 575 41.23 -3.52 -16.18
CA LEU A 575 42.17 -2.43 -15.87
C LEU A 575 41.42 -1.08 -15.78
N GLN A 576 40.63 -0.77 -16.80
CA GLN A 576 39.82 0.45 -16.85
C GLN A 576 38.83 0.55 -15.69
N TRP A 577 38.18 -0.56 -15.33
CA TRP A 577 37.27 -0.59 -14.19
C TRP A 577 38.01 -0.36 -12.87
N CYS A 578 39.18 -0.98 -12.67
CA CYS A 578 40.00 -0.80 -11.48
C CYS A 578 40.46 0.66 -11.32
N GLU A 579 40.90 1.30 -12.40
CA GLU A 579 41.27 2.73 -12.41
C GLU A 579 40.09 3.61 -12.00
N ALA A 580 38.91 3.35 -12.54
CA ALA A 580 37.70 4.12 -12.24
C ALA A 580 37.19 3.94 -10.80
N ASN A 581 37.51 2.81 -10.15
CA ASN A 581 36.95 2.43 -8.84
C ASN A 581 37.98 2.35 -7.71
N ALA A 582 39.25 2.68 -7.95
CA ALA A 582 40.33 2.63 -6.94
C ALA A 582 40.12 3.56 -5.73
N CYS A 583 39.24 4.56 -5.86
CA CYS A 583 38.87 5.51 -4.81
C CYS A 583 37.42 5.33 -4.34
N SER A 584 36.75 4.22 -4.68
CA SER A 584 35.38 3.97 -4.26
C SER A 584 35.30 3.64 -2.77
N ASP A 585 34.25 4.12 -2.10
CA ASP A 585 33.92 3.76 -0.71
C ASP A 585 33.33 2.34 -0.59
N SER A 586 32.96 1.72 -1.72
CA SER A 586 32.40 0.37 -1.75
C SER A 586 33.50 -0.67 -1.90
N ILE A 587 33.40 -1.75 -1.11
CA ILE A 587 34.26 -2.93 -1.28
C ILE A 587 33.62 -3.81 -2.34
N PHE A 588 34.38 -4.17 -3.37
CA PHE A 588 33.92 -5.00 -4.47
C PHE A 588 34.59 -6.37 -4.43
N GLU A 589 33.87 -7.36 -4.95
CA GLU A 589 34.43 -8.64 -5.38
C GLU A 589 34.33 -8.78 -6.89
N ILE A 590 35.33 -9.45 -7.45
CA ILE A 590 35.47 -9.77 -8.86
C ILE A 590 35.29 -11.30 -8.96
N ASP A 591 34.13 -11.73 -9.43
CA ASP A 591 33.76 -13.12 -9.60
C ASP A 591 33.94 -13.57 -11.05
N GLU A 592 34.11 -14.88 -11.26
CA GLU A 592 33.93 -15.46 -12.58
C GLU A 592 32.46 -15.32 -12.99
N ARG A 593 32.22 -14.94 -14.24
CA ARG A 593 30.87 -14.81 -14.77
C ARG A 593 30.34 -16.18 -15.18
N ILE A 594 29.42 -16.71 -14.39
CA ILE A 594 28.76 -17.98 -14.68
C ILE A 594 27.74 -17.82 -15.81
N ALA A 595 27.85 -18.63 -16.85
CA ALA A 595 26.85 -18.75 -17.89
C ALA A 595 25.86 -19.87 -17.53
N GLY A 596 24.58 -19.56 -17.37
CA GLY A 596 23.62 -20.53 -16.85
C GLY A 596 22.23 -19.95 -16.60
N GLU A 597 21.34 -20.81 -16.12
CA GLU A 597 20.02 -20.41 -15.63
C GLU A 597 20.13 -19.97 -14.16
N LEU A 598 19.52 -18.83 -13.81
CA LEU A 598 19.50 -18.31 -12.45
C LEU A 598 18.27 -18.85 -11.71
N PHE A 599 18.51 -19.38 -10.50
CA PHE A 599 17.47 -19.87 -9.59
C PHE A 599 17.53 -19.15 -8.26
N ASN A 600 16.35 -19.01 -7.67
CA ASN A 600 16.13 -18.52 -6.32
C ASN A 600 15.40 -19.61 -5.52
N THR A 601 15.90 -19.94 -4.33
CA THR A 601 15.21 -20.86 -3.43
C THR A 601 14.90 -20.21 -2.09
N SER A 602 13.75 -20.56 -1.53
CA SER A 602 13.29 -20.14 -0.21
C SER A 602 13.15 -21.37 0.68
N VAL A 603 13.91 -21.39 1.78
CA VAL A 603 13.98 -22.51 2.72
C VAL A 603 13.50 -22.07 4.09
N VAL A 604 12.52 -22.78 4.66
CA VAL A 604 12.09 -22.58 6.04
C VAL A 604 12.66 -23.71 6.90
N ARG A 605 13.59 -23.39 7.79
CA ARG A 605 14.21 -24.36 8.71
C ARG A 605 13.56 -24.35 10.08
N VAL A 606 13.34 -25.53 10.64
CA VAL A 606 12.89 -25.75 12.03
C VAL A 606 13.68 -26.89 12.64
N ASP A 607 14.19 -26.68 13.85
CA ASP A 607 15.02 -27.63 14.61
C ASP A 607 16.16 -28.22 13.76
N GLY A 608 16.85 -27.35 13.00
CA GLY A 608 18.01 -27.67 12.19
C GLY A 608 17.68 -28.41 10.89
N ARG A 609 16.40 -28.54 10.52
CA ARG A 609 15.96 -29.27 9.31
C ARG A 609 15.07 -28.41 8.44
N SER A 610 15.13 -28.60 7.13
CA SER A 610 14.21 -27.92 6.23
C SER A 610 12.82 -28.52 6.33
N SER A 611 11.87 -27.64 6.67
CA SER A 611 10.46 -27.98 6.81
C SER A 611 9.64 -27.58 5.58
N LEU A 612 10.06 -26.55 4.86
CA LEU A 612 9.46 -26.12 3.59
C LEU A 612 10.57 -25.68 2.65
N PHE A 613 10.39 -26.02 1.37
CA PHE A 613 11.29 -25.67 0.29
C PHE A 613 10.49 -25.17 -0.92
N PHE A 614 10.92 -24.05 -1.49
CA PHE A 614 10.34 -23.48 -2.71
C PHE A 614 11.47 -23.07 -3.65
N ALA A 615 11.33 -23.34 -4.94
CA ALA A 615 12.29 -22.99 -5.95
C ALA A 615 11.62 -22.17 -7.06
N MET A 616 12.33 -21.17 -7.57
CA MET A 616 11.92 -20.32 -8.67
C MET A 616 13.02 -20.24 -9.70
N ARG A 617 12.61 -20.16 -10.96
CA ARG A 617 13.50 -19.93 -12.09
C ARG A 617 13.32 -18.50 -12.59
N HIS A 618 14.43 -17.80 -12.77
CA HIS A 618 14.43 -16.49 -13.39
C HIS A 618 14.28 -16.61 -14.92
N ASN A 619 13.62 -15.64 -15.55
CA ASN A 619 13.60 -15.53 -17.01
C ASN A 619 14.96 -15.11 -17.60
N ARG A 620 15.76 -14.38 -16.82
CA ARG A 620 17.10 -13.87 -17.17
C ARG A 620 17.85 -13.42 -15.89
N PRO A 621 19.17 -13.19 -15.96
CA PRO A 621 19.93 -12.64 -14.85
C PRO A 621 19.46 -11.23 -14.47
N ASN A 622 19.53 -10.90 -13.18
CA ASN A 622 18.95 -9.68 -12.62
C ASN A 622 19.60 -8.38 -13.11
N ASP A 623 20.88 -8.40 -13.49
CA ASP A 623 21.62 -7.21 -13.91
C ASP A 623 21.18 -6.66 -15.29
N GLU A 624 20.43 -7.45 -16.07
CA GLU A 624 19.82 -7.00 -17.32
C GLU A 624 18.67 -6.00 -17.08
N TYR A 625 18.12 -5.93 -15.87
CA TYR A 625 17.05 -5.00 -15.54
C TYR A 625 17.43 -3.53 -15.79
N LEU A 626 18.67 -3.16 -15.46
CA LEU A 626 19.18 -1.81 -15.68
C LEU A 626 19.33 -1.44 -17.17
N GLN A 627 19.23 -2.43 -18.05
CA GLN A 627 19.22 -2.25 -19.51
C GLN A 627 17.78 -2.08 -20.06
N GLY A 628 16.78 -1.95 -19.18
CA GLY A 628 15.37 -1.79 -19.54
C GLY A 628 14.61 -3.10 -19.71
N HIS A 629 15.18 -4.22 -19.29
CA HIS A 629 14.57 -5.54 -19.39
C HIS A 629 13.74 -5.90 -18.15
N GLN A 630 12.65 -6.64 -18.35
CA GLN A 630 11.78 -7.15 -17.29
C GLN A 630 12.47 -8.25 -16.49
N LEU A 631 12.27 -8.25 -15.18
CA LEU A 631 12.70 -9.31 -14.27
C LEU A 631 11.51 -10.22 -13.96
N GLY A 632 11.60 -11.48 -14.38
CA GLY A 632 10.54 -12.46 -14.23
C GLY A 632 11.00 -13.67 -13.43
N ASN A 633 10.12 -14.19 -12.58
CA ASN A 633 10.31 -15.45 -11.88
C ASN A 633 9.09 -16.35 -12.02
N ILE A 634 9.32 -17.64 -12.24
CA ILE A 634 8.27 -18.65 -12.31
C ILE A 634 8.58 -19.79 -11.33
N ILE A 635 7.54 -20.30 -10.65
CA ILE A 635 7.68 -21.41 -9.71
C ILE A 635 8.21 -22.67 -10.41
N VAL A 636 9.12 -23.40 -9.76
CA VAL A 636 9.54 -24.75 -10.15
C VAL A 636 8.72 -25.74 -9.31
N PRO A 637 7.80 -26.52 -9.92
CA PRO A 637 6.95 -27.43 -9.16
C PRO A 637 7.73 -28.66 -8.65
N PRO A 638 7.27 -29.33 -7.57
CA PRO A 638 7.90 -30.56 -7.07
C PRO A 638 7.93 -31.72 -8.07
N THR A 639 7.10 -31.66 -9.11
CA THR A 639 7.07 -32.63 -10.22
C THR A 639 8.16 -32.39 -11.28
N ASP A 640 8.86 -31.25 -11.22
CA ASP A 640 9.98 -30.94 -12.11
C ASP A 640 11.21 -31.78 -11.75
N ALA A 641 11.91 -32.30 -12.77
CA ALA A 641 13.08 -33.15 -12.59
C ALA A 641 14.25 -32.43 -11.89
N LEU A 642 14.30 -31.09 -11.94
CA LEU A 642 15.33 -30.30 -11.27
C LEU A 642 15.05 -30.08 -9.78
N TYR A 643 13.80 -30.19 -9.33
CA TYR A 643 13.39 -29.73 -7.99
C TYR A 643 14.24 -30.35 -6.86
N ALA A 644 14.40 -31.67 -6.86
CA ALA A 644 15.20 -32.38 -5.85
C ALA A 644 16.67 -31.95 -5.84
N LYS A 645 17.25 -31.63 -7.01
CA LYS A 645 18.62 -31.14 -7.13
C LYS A 645 18.79 -29.73 -6.57
N LEU A 646 17.79 -28.86 -6.78
CA LEU A 646 17.76 -27.50 -6.22
C LEU A 646 17.64 -27.55 -4.69
N GLU A 647 16.83 -28.48 -4.17
CA GLU A 647 16.66 -28.72 -2.73
C GLU A 647 17.95 -29.25 -2.10
N GLU A 648 18.55 -30.30 -2.67
CA GLU A 648 19.81 -30.87 -2.19
C GLU A 648 20.95 -29.84 -2.13
N PHE A 649 21.07 -29.00 -3.16
CA PHE A 649 22.07 -27.94 -3.17
C PHE A 649 21.81 -26.89 -2.06
N SER A 650 20.54 -26.51 -1.88
CA SER A 650 20.14 -25.56 -0.83
C SER A 650 20.43 -26.10 0.58
N GLU A 651 20.17 -27.39 0.82
CA GLU A 651 20.54 -28.06 2.06
C GLU A 651 22.05 -28.07 2.27
N ALA A 652 22.83 -28.37 1.23
CA ALA A 652 24.30 -28.39 1.32
C ALA A 652 24.88 -27.03 1.70
N VAL A 653 24.33 -25.93 1.15
CA VAL A 653 24.69 -24.55 1.52
C VAL A 653 24.40 -24.30 3.00
N LEU A 654 23.17 -24.58 3.44
CA LEU A 654 22.74 -24.31 4.82
C LEU A 654 23.42 -25.23 5.84
N TYR A 655 23.85 -26.44 5.44
CA TYR A 655 24.64 -27.33 6.26
C TYR A 655 26.06 -26.81 6.47
N GLN A 656 26.70 -26.24 5.44
CA GLN A 656 28.02 -25.64 5.61
C GLN A 656 27.98 -24.37 6.47
N LEU A 657 26.86 -23.64 6.44
CA LEU A 657 26.64 -22.45 7.26
C LEU A 657 26.03 -22.74 8.64
N ARG A 658 25.92 -24.02 9.05
CA ARG A 658 25.24 -24.41 10.30
C ARG A 658 25.83 -23.78 11.57
N ASP A 659 27.11 -23.43 11.57
CA ASP A 659 27.75 -22.78 12.72
C ASP A 659 27.37 -21.28 12.84
N TYR A 660 26.73 -20.73 11.80
CA TYR A 660 26.27 -19.34 11.71
C TYR A 660 24.74 -19.23 11.72
N CYS A 661 24.02 -20.32 11.40
CA CYS A 661 22.56 -20.37 11.44
C CYS A 661 22.07 -20.76 12.84
N GLU A 662 21.01 -20.10 13.30
CA GLU A 662 20.15 -20.74 14.31
C GLU A 662 19.43 -21.94 13.69
N ASP A 663 19.04 -22.90 14.51
CA ASP A 663 18.27 -24.08 14.10
C ASP A 663 16.87 -23.73 13.55
N TYR A 664 16.51 -22.45 13.44
CA TYR A 664 15.24 -21.99 12.93
C TYR A 664 15.40 -20.67 12.15
N GLY A 665 14.77 -20.57 10.99
CA GLY A 665 14.74 -19.33 10.20
C GLY A 665 14.19 -19.51 8.80
N VAL A 666 14.09 -18.40 8.07
CA VAL A 666 13.80 -18.37 6.63
C VAL A 666 15.05 -17.92 5.91
N PHE A 667 15.45 -18.68 4.89
CA PHE A 667 16.66 -18.43 4.11
C PHE A 667 16.34 -18.32 2.63
N ASN A 668 16.96 -17.36 1.98
CA ASN A 668 16.91 -17.15 0.54
C ASN A 668 18.27 -17.49 -0.06
N ILE A 669 18.31 -18.33 -1.10
CA ILE A 669 19.56 -18.75 -1.74
C ILE A 669 19.44 -18.51 -3.23
N ASP A 670 20.40 -17.78 -3.78
CA ASP A 670 20.49 -17.51 -5.22
C ASP A 670 21.71 -18.22 -5.80
N PHE A 671 21.52 -18.93 -6.91
CA PHE A 671 22.58 -19.68 -7.57
C PHE A 671 22.31 -19.91 -9.05
N PHE A 672 23.37 -20.14 -9.81
CA PHE A 672 23.27 -20.52 -11.22
C PHE A 672 23.34 -22.03 -11.38
N LEU A 673 22.57 -22.60 -12.32
CA LEU A 673 22.90 -23.88 -12.94
C LEU A 673 23.73 -23.60 -14.18
N GLU A 674 25.02 -23.97 -14.14
CA GLU A 674 25.95 -23.70 -15.22
C GLU A 674 25.56 -24.44 -16.52
N SER A 675 25.68 -23.75 -17.64
CA SER A 675 25.38 -24.29 -18.97
C SER A 675 26.31 -25.46 -19.32
N GLY A 676 25.73 -26.55 -19.83
CA GLY A 676 26.47 -27.74 -20.25
C GLY A 676 26.77 -28.74 -19.12
N THR A 677 27.13 -28.28 -17.92
CA THR A 677 27.38 -29.16 -16.75
C THR A 677 26.15 -29.32 -15.85
N ALA A 678 25.24 -28.34 -15.89
CA ALA A 678 24.14 -28.16 -14.95
C ALA A 678 24.62 -28.14 -13.48
N GLN A 679 25.89 -27.83 -13.21
CA GLN A 679 26.41 -27.77 -11.84
C GLN A 679 25.88 -26.51 -11.14
N PRO A 680 25.31 -26.61 -9.93
CA PRO A 680 24.92 -25.44 -9.16
C PRO A 680 26.13 -24.65 -8.66
N VAL A 681 26.09 -23.33 -8.78
CA VAL A 681 27.13 -22.39 -8.33
C VAL A 681 26.51 -21.31 -7.46
N LEU A 682 26.84 -21.29 -6.17
CA LEU A 682 26.27 -20.37 -5.19
C LEU A 682 26.63 -18.92 -5.52
N MET A 683 25.64 -18.04 -5.61
CA MET A 683 25.86 -16.62 -5.81
C MET A 683 25.80 -15.85 -4.50
N GLU A 684 24.75 -16.07 -3.71
CA GLU A 684 24.54 -15.45 -2.40
C GLU A 684 23.50 -16.20 -1.57
N VAL A 685 23.49 -15.92 -0.27
CA VAL A 685 22.52 -16.44 0.71
C VAL A 685 22.13 -15.32 1.67
N ALA A 686 20.84 -15.23 2.02
CA ALA A 686 20.31 -14.25 2.96
C ALA A 686 19.41 -14.92 4.00
N ALA A 687 19.51 -14.49 5.26
CA ALA A 687 18.71 -15.00 6.38
C ALA A 687 17.41 -14.20 6.55
N ARG A 688 16.60 -14.15 5.48
CA ARG A 688 15.28 -13.49 5.45
C ARG A 688 14.43 -14.04 4.30
N ALA A 689 13.18 -13.63 4.26
CA ALA A 689 12.33 -13.84 3.09
C ALA A 689 12.91 -13.18 1.82
N ALA A 690 12.68 -13.83 0.68
CA ALA A 690 13.22 -13.48 -0.63
C ALA A 690 12.75 -12.11 -1.16
N GLY A 691 13.53 -11.54 -2.08
CA GLY A 691 13.24 -10.26 -2.78
C GLY A 691 12.05 -10.29 -3.74
N GLY A 692 11.83 -9.19 -4.48
CA GLY A 692 10.77 -9.09 -5.51
C GLY A 692 9.36 -9.42 -5.01
N ALA A 693 8.63 -10.19 -5.81
CA ALA A 693 7.30 -10.75 -5.47
C ALA A 693 7.35 -12.27 -5.21
N VAL A 694 8.52 -12.80 -4.82
CA VAL A 694 8.72 -14.23 -4.50
C VAL A 694 7.76 -14.69 -3.40
N GLY A 695 7.67 -13.92 -2.30
CA GLY A 695 6.74 -14.22 -1.21
C GLY A 695 5.27 -14.30 -1.66
N LYS A 696 4.86 -13.45 -2.61
CA LYS A 696 3.49 -13.47 -3.17
C LYS A 696 3.23 -14.66 -4.07
N VAL A 697 4.20 -15.07 -4.89
CA VAL A 697 4.10 -16.31 -5.69
C VAL A 697 4.00 -17.53 -4.77
N ILE A 698 4.80 -17.61 -3.70
CA ILE A 698 4.73 -18.72 -2.73
C ILE A 698 3.38 -18.73 -2.01
N GLU A 699 2.89 -17.56 -1.57
CA GLU A 699 1.58 -17.41 -0.93
C GLU A 699 0.46 -17.87 -1.88
N GLU A 700 0.51 -17.50 -3.16
CA GLU A 700 -0.47 -17.91 -4.18
C GLU A 700 -0.46 -19.42 -4.46
N CYS A 701 0.73 -20.03 -4.55
CA CYS A 701 0.88 -21.46 -4.83
C CYS A 701 0.49 -22.36 -3.65
N SER A 702 0.84 -21.95 -2.43
CA SER A 702 0.85 -22.81 -1.23
C SER A 702 0.08 -22.28 -0.02
N GLY A 703 -0.30 -21.00 -0.04
CA GLY A 703 -0.86 -20.30 1.12
C GLY A 703 0.18 -19.85 2.15
N VAL A 704 1.47 -20.14 1.95
CA VAL A 704 2.54 -19.77 2.90
C VAL A 704 2.93 -18.31 2.71
N ALA A 705 2.64 -17.49 3.73
CA ALA A 705 3.03 -16.09 3.78
C ALA A 705 4.48 -15.95 4.28
N LEU A 706 5.45 -15.95 3.35
CA LEU A 706 6.88 -16.12 3.68
C LEU A 706 7.48 -14.95 4.47
N GLU A 707 7.08 -13.71 4.16
CA GLU A 707 7.54 -12.49 4.84
C GLU A 707 7.14 -12.52 6.32
N GLU A 708 5.86 -12.82 6.56
CA GLU A 708 5.24 -12.97 7.88
C GLU A 708 5.85 -14.14 8.64
N THR A 709 6.06 -15.28 7.96
CA THR A 709 6.72 -16.45 8.55
C THR A 709 8.12 -16.11 9.04
N SER A 710 8.90 -15.38 8.23
CA SER A 710 10.25 -14.93 8.62
C SER A 710 10.22 -14.06 9.88
N LEU A 711 9.31 -13.07 9.95
CA LEU A 711 9.18 -12.22 11.12
C LEU A 711 8.70 -12.99 12.36
N LEU A 712 7.68 -13.85 12.22
CA LEU A 712 7.16 -14.68 13.32
C LEU A 712 8.24 -15.55 13.95
N MET A 713 9.11 -16.15 13.14
CA MET A 713 10.23 -16.96 13.62
C MET A 713 11.24 -16.12 14.39
N GLN A 714 11.58 -14.92 13.88
CA GLN A 714 12.46 -13.97 14.59
C GLN A 714 11.83 -13.44 15.90
N MET A 715 10.50 -13.36 15.97
CA MET A 715 9.74 -13.05 17.18
C MET A 715 9.73 -14.19 18.21
N GLY A 716 10.25 -15.37 17.86
CA GLY A 716 10.30 -16.56 18.71
C GLY A 716 9.08 -17.49 18.58
N HIS A 717 8.19 -17.26 17.61
CA HIS A 717 7.09 -18.17 17.32
C HIS A 717 7.59 -19.31 16.43
N LYS A 718 7.61 -20.52 17.00
CA LYS A 718 8.08 -21.74 16.30
C LYS A 718 6.98 -22.46 15.50
N THR A 719 5.78 -21.89 15.35
CA THR A 719 4.65 -22.53 14.63
C THR A 719 3.65 -21.46 14.16
N PRO A 720 3.01 -21.63 12.97
CA PRO A 720 2.04 -22.70 12.72
C PRO A 720 2.29 -23.52 11.44
N LEU A 721 3.45 -24.18 11.29
CA LEU A 721 3.72 -25.07 10.14
C LEU A 721 2.75 -26.26 10.01
N HIS A 722 2.07 -26.67 11.09
CA HIS A 722 1.03 -27.71 11.02
C HIS A 722 -0.22 -27.30 10.21
N LYS A 723 -0.42 -26.00 9.93
CA LYS A 723 -1.49 -25.51 9.03
C LYS A 723 -1.07 -25.43 7.56
N PHE A 724 0.23 -25.50 7.25
CA PHE A 724 0.76 -25.34 5.89
C PHE A 724 1.28 -26.65 5.27
N LYS A 725 0.82 -27.79 5.80
CA LYS A 725 1.26 -29.14 5.42
C LYS A 725 0.76 -29.63 4.06
N SER A 726 0.08 -28.83 3.23
CA SER A 726 -0.14 -29.25 1.84
C SER A 726 1.06 -28.82 1.00
N THR A 727 2.00 -29.72 0.79
CA THR A 727 2.97 -29.65 -0.31
C THR A 727 2.30 -29.75 -1.68
N GLU A 728 0.99 -30.03 -1.74
CA GLU A 728 0.19 -29.91 -2.95
C GLU A 728 0.00 -28.43 -3.31
N MET A 729 0.74 -27.99 -4.32
CA MET A 729 0.49 -26.72 -4.99
C MET A 729 -0.92 -26.73 -5.56
N ARG A 730 -1.79 -25.85 -5.06
CA ARG A 730 -3.19 -25.74 -5.54
C ARG A 730 -3.28 -25.08 -6.92
N ARG A 731 -2.24 -24.33 -7.27
CA ARG A 731 -2.02 -23.60 -8.52
C ARG A 731 -0.54 -23.29 -8.65
N TYR A 732 -0.12 -22.93 -9.85
CA TYR A 732 1.21 -22.43 -10.15
C TYR A 732 1.13 -20.90 -10.31
N ALA A 733 2.19 -20.20 -9.97
CA ALA A 733 2.25 -18.76 -10.10
C ALA A 733 3.64 -18.29 -10.59
N ALA A 734 3.63 -17.10 -11.18
CA ALA A 734 4.81 -16.41 -11.67
C ALA A 734 4.63 -14.90 -11.46
N TYR A 735 5.73 -14.14 -11.49
CA TYR A 735 5.68 -12.69 -11.47
C TYR A 735 6.60 -12.06 -12.50
N SER A 736 6.29 -10.83 -12.89
CA SER A 736 7.14 -9.95 -13.71
C SER A 736 7.23 -8.57 -13.07
N ILE A 737 8.44 -8.02 -12.99
CA ILE A 737 8.72 -6.65 -12.57
C ILE A 737 9.22 -5.89 -13.81
N HIS A 738 8.54 -4.81 -14.15
CA HIS A 738 8.87 -3.97 -15.30
C HIS A 738 9.57 -2.69 -14.85
N PRO A 739 10.71 -2.33 -15.49
CA PRO A 739 11.36 -1.03 -15.24
C PRO A 739 10.55 0.13 -15.82
N PRO A 740 10.70 1.36 -15.29
CA PRO A 740 10.20 2.57 -15.92
C PRO A 740 10.91 2.84 -17.24
N LYS A 741 10.15 3.33 -18.20
CA LYS A 741 10.66 3.81 -19.48
C LYS A 741 10.64 5.33 -19.47
N ALA A 742 11.76 5.95 -19.84
CA ALA A 742 11.84 7.41 -19.87
C ALA A 742 10.81 7.99 -20.86
N GLY A 743 10.00 8.94 -20.40
CA GLY A 743 8.92 9.53 -21.20
C GLY A 743 7.70 9.89 -20.35
N VAL A 744 6.65 10.42 -20.95
CA VAL A 744 5.38 10.71 -20.26
C VAL A 744 4.43 9.53 -20.45
N VAL A 745 3.94 8.93 -19.35
CA VAL A 745 3.03 7.79 -19.42
C VAL A 745 1.74 8.21 -20.13
N LYS A 746 1.46 7.60 -21.28
CA LYS A 746 0.24 7.82 -22.06
C LYS A 746 -0.88 6.90 -21.60
N ARG A 747 -0.59 5.61 -21.52
CA ARG A 747 -1.55 4.57 -21.13
C ARG A 747 -0.85 3.38 -20.47
N MET A 748 -1.63 2.64 -19.70
CA MET A 748 -1.20 1.43 -19.01
C MET A 748 -2.20 0.33 -19.33
N GLN A 749 -1.73 -0.80 -19.86
CA GLN A 749 -2.63 -1.88 -20.26
C GLN A 749 -1.92 -3.23 -20.17
N ILE A 750 -2.53 -4.16 -19.45
CA ILE A 750 -2.14 -5.57 -19.48
C ILE A 750 -3.07 -6.28 -20.48
N PRO A 751 -2.56 -7.10 -21.41
CA PRO A 751 -3.39 -7.84 -22.34
C PRO A 751 -4.21 -8.90 -21.61
N LYS A 752 -5.22 -9.43 -22.29
CA LYS A 752 -5.93 -10.63 -21.82
C LYS A 752 -4.94 -11.81 -21.79
N LEU A 753 -4.89 -12.49 -20.65
CA LEU A 753 -4.07 -13.68 -20.38
C LEU A 753 -4.98 -14.90 -20.19
N ASP A 754 -4.45 -16.10 -20.43
CA ASP A 754 -5.12 -17.36 -20.05
C ASP A 754 -5.06 -17.56 -18.52
N SER A 755 -4.01 -17.02 -17.91
CA SER A 755 -3.75 -17.03 -16.47
C SER A 755 -4.51 -15.93 -15.76
N THR A 756 -4.89 -16.20 -14.51
CA THR A 756 -5.51 -15.21 -13.63
C THR A 756 -4.45 -14.21 -13.18
N ILE A 757 -4.74 -12.91 -13.27
CA ILE A 757 -3.91 -11.87 -12.67
C ILE A 757 -4.22 -11.85 -11.16
N SER A 758 -3.38 -12.50 -10.37
CA SER A 758 -3.55 -12.58 -8.90
C SER A 758 -3.24 -11.25 -8.22
N SER A 759 -2.30 -10.46 -8.74
CA SER A 759 -1.98 -9.13 -8.22
C SER A 759 -1.38 -8.25 -9.29
N VAL A 760 -1.70 -6.95 -9.25
CA VAL A 760 -1.11 -5.92 -10.09
C VAL A 760 -0.77 -4.69 -9.24
N SER A 761 0.45 -4.18 -9.36
CA SER A 761 0.88 -2.96 -8.68
C SER A 761 1.50 -2.02 -9.70
N TRP A 762 0.76 -0.97 -10.06
CA TRP A 762 1.26 0.11 -10.89
C TRP A 762 2.01 1.13 -10.03
N ARG A 763 3.20 1.51 -10.48
CA ARG A 763 3.98 2.67 -9.97
C ARG A 763 4.02 3.79 -11.01
N ALA A 764 3.73 3.45 -12.26
CA ALA A 764 3.40 4.39 -13.33
C ALA A 764 1.95 4.90 -13.16
N VAL A 765 1.71 6.14 -13.60
CA VAL A 765 0.39 6.76 -13.63
C VAL A 765 0.29 7.58 -14.93
N PRO A 766 -0.83 7.56 -15.67
CA PRO A 766 -0.98 8.37 -16.88
C PRO A 766 -0.71 9.86 -16.62
N GLY A 767 -0.04 10.53 -17.57
CA GLY A 767 0.43 11.91 -17.48
C GLY A 767 1.73 12.09 -16.69
N LYS A 768 2.21 11.07 -15.96
CA LYS A 768 3.45 11.17 -15.18
C LYS A 768 4.68 10.99 -16.06
N ARG A 769 5.70 11.84 -15.85
CA ARG A 769 7.02 11.64 -16.46
C ARG A 769 7.81 10.61 -15.67
N LEU A 770 8.32 9.59 -16.36
CA LEU A 770 9.21 8.58 -15.82
C LEU A 770 10.65 8.82 -16.30
N SER A 771 11.61 8.37 -15.51
CA SER A 771 13.04 8.34 -15.83
C SER A 771 13.48 6.90 -16.13
N ALA A 772 14.63 6.73 -16.79
CA ALA A 772 15.24 5.41 -16.95
C ALA A 772 15.64 4.82 -15.57
N PRO A 773 15.61 3.48 -15.40
CA PRO A 773 15.95 2.86 -14.14
C PRO A 773 17.44 3.05 -13.83
N THR A 774 17.74 3.42 -12.59
CA THR A 774 19.09 3.47 -12.02
C THR A 774 19.30 2.36 -10.98
N SER A 775 18.21 1.73 -10.55
CA SER A 775 18.15 0.65 -9.57
C SER A 775 17.07 -0.35 -9.97
N MET A 776 17.20 -1.62 -9.56
CA MET A 776 16.10 -2.59 -9.63
C MET A 776 14.88 -2.21 -8.75
N ARG A 777 15.02 -1.17 -7.92
CA ARG A 777 13.95 -0.59 -7.11
C ARG A 777 13.12 0.43 -7.88
N ASP A 778 13.61 0.92 -9.01
CA ASP A 778 12.86 1.78 -9.92
C ASP A 778 11.91 0.90 -10.70
N ILE A 779 10.68 0.78 -10.22
CA ILE A 779 9.67 -0.13 -10.76
C ILE A 779 8.54 0.69 -11.38
N ALA A 780 8.03 0.27 -12.54
CA ALA A 780 6.83 0.83 -13.14
C ALA A 780 5.59 -0.06 -12.98
N LEU A 781 5.78 -1.39 -12.99
CA LEU A 781 4.72 -2.37 -12.83
C LEU A 781 5.28 -3.63 -12.14
N VAL A 782 4.54 -4.17 -11.18
CA VAL A 782 4.69 -5.55 -10.71
C VAL A 782 3.42 -6.32 -11.05
N LEU A 783 3.56 -7.45 -11.73
CA LEU A 783 2.47 -8.33 -12.12
C LEU A 783 2.69 -9.71 -11.51
N VAL A 784 1.68 -10.27 -10.86
CA VAL A 784 1.65 -11.67 -10.39
C VAL A 784 0.50 -12.38 -11.10
N ILE A 785 0.81 -13.48 -11.76
CA ILE A 785 -0.16 -14.32 -12.48
C ILE A 785 -0.18 -15.73 -11.90
N SER A 786 -1.33 -16.39 -11.99
CA SER A 786 -1.50 -17.78 -11.55
C SER A 786 -2.36 -18.59 -12.51
N ASN A 787 -2.10 -19.90 -12.54
CA ASN A 787 -2.84 -20.85 -13.35
C ASN A 787 -2.82 -22.24 -12.70
N THR A 788 -3.86 -23.05 -12.89
CA THR A 788 -3.86 -24.46 -12.49
C THR A 788 -3.09 -25.35 -13.46
N ASP A 789 -2.84 -24.87 -14.69
CA ASP A 789 -2.02 -25.55 -15.69
C ASP A 789 -0.66 -24.85 -15.86
N MET A 790 0.41 -25.58 -15.58
CA MET A 790 1.79 -25.06 -15.66
C MET A 790 2.18 -24.64 -17.08
N LYS A 791 1.65 -25.33 -18.11
CA LYS A 791 1.97 -24.97 -19.51
C LYS A 791 1.36 -23.64 -19.89
N SER A 792 0.13 -23.38 -19.48
CA SER A 792 -0.54 -22.09 -19.72
C SER A 792 0.12 -20.97 -18.94
N LEU A 793 0.50 -21.21 -17.69
CA LEU A 793 1.32 -20.26 -16.93
C LEU A 793 2.63 -19.93 -17.63
N ALA A 794 3.36 -20.93 -18.14
CA ALA A 794 4.64 -20.72 -18.80
C ALA A 794 4.51 -19.86 -20.08
N ARG A 795 3.47 -20.09 -20.89
CA ARG A 795 3.19 -19.25 -22.08
C ARG A 795 2.92 -17.80 -21.71
N ASP A 796 2.05 -17.57 -20.72
CA ASP A 796 1.76 -16.21 -20.27
C ASP A 796 2.96 -15.56 -19.59
N PHE A 797 3.78 -16.32 -18.87
CA PHE A 797 5.01 -15.85 -18.25
C PHE A 797 6.02 -15.34 -19.29
N GLU A 798 6.20 -16.05 -20.40
CA GLU A 798 7.03 -15.57 -21.53
C GLU A 798 6.47 -14.28 -22.12
N ARG A 799 5.15 -14.22 -22.30
CA ARG A 799 4.46 -13.04 -22.83
C ARG A 799 4.63 -11.81 -21.96
N ILE A 800 4.40 -11.93 -20.64
CA ILE A 800 4.55 -10.80 -19.70
C ILE A 800 5.99 -10.31 -19.53
N ASN A 801 6.97 -11.08 -19.98
CA ASN A 801 8.39 -10.72 -19.94
C ASN A 801 8.98 -10.33 -21.31
N SER A 802 8.14 -10.22 -22.35
CA SER A 802 8.54 -9.83 -23.71
C SER A 802 7.80 -8.60 -24.25
N GLU A 803 6.71 -8.18 -23.61
CA GLU A 803 5.90 -7.02 -24.02
C GLU A 803 6.07 -5.80 -23.09
N GLU A 804 5.69 -4.62 -23.59
CA GLU A 804 5.62 -3.37 -22.81
C GLU A 804 4.18 -3.04 -22.41
N TYR A 805 3.95 -2.77 -21.12
CA TYR A 805 2.61 -2.48 -20.57
C TYR A 805 2.43 -1.03 -20.10
N VAL A 806 3.52 -0.26 -20.04
CA VAL A 806 3.53 1.18 -19.79
C VAL A 806 3.96 1.86 -21.08
N ILE A 807 3.00 2.48 -21.77
CA ILE A 807 3.27 3.17 -23.03
C ILE A 807 3.59 4.63 -22.71
N VAL A 808 4.75 5.10 -23.16
CA VAL A 808 5.22 6.47 -22.95
C VAL A 808 5.34 7.25 -24.26
N GLU A 809 5.14 8.56 -24.19
CA GLU A 809 5.39 9.54 -25.26
C GLU A 809 6.75 10.23 -25.10
#